data_AF-A0A948G7P6-F1
#
_entry.id   AF-A0A948G7P6-F1
#
_cell.length_a   1.000
_cell.length_b   1.000
_cell.length_c   1.000
_cell.angle_alpha   90.00
_cell.angle_beta   90.00
_cell.angle_gamma   90.00
#
_symmetry.space_group_name_H-M   'P 1'
#
loop_
_entity.id
_entity.type
_entity.pdbx_description
1 polymer ?
#
loop_
_entity_poly.entity_id
_entity_poly.type
_entity_poly.pdbx_seq_one_letter_code
_entity_poly.pdbx_strand_id
1 'polypeptide(L)'
;MTPRIQILNNGNDFDYRPAGDATDIALQVSTVSQEEINLWDKQKIVDSIILEAQASPDLALEIADGVERALVASGQTRVTTSLIRELVDLQLMERGLAHMIRRHTKLGLPTYDVENIITQANKENSNTTHNPESINLTIAETVLKQYALERVFSEDIARAHYEGALHLHDLGFITRPYCGGHSLEYVKKFGLRLPNITSTSDPARHPDVLIGHMVKMASTLQSYYAGAIGWEAVNVFFAPFLVDMPYERIRQLAQMLIFEFNQLAGARGSQVVFTDFNLYWNVPRHLRDAPAIGPGGVPTGKTYADYEEEAQRFLKALFEVYQKGDAMGKTFVFPKPLLHINDDFFRTAGWEEFLDQACEVASKQGITYFVFDRGDEVTVSQCCRLKLKLREEDLLEALTPERMRFSALQNITINLPRIAYRAQGSDEMLFSELEKTLEMVARAHLQKKRFIASLMELGREGPVSLLTMEHDGEPYLRLDRLTYLAGLLGLNEMVQYHKGTQLHESPEALRFGLKVVAHMSLVCERLSEKYGINIVLEESPAESSGYRLAKLDMKYYPEQAKEVLKGDAVADQYYYTNSVHLATHADIDYIERVQKQSLFHPLIKAGAIIHVWLGEHQPPAASIRRFVEKIFADTNAAQVAFSPEFTVCDACSRTSRGLSETCPICGSEDVYGITRIVGYYSKVSTWNKGKMGELKQRKRTPLTGGGKDDSEGVREGRLSELSGG
;
A
#
# COMPACT_ATOMS: atom_id res chain seq x y z
N MET A 1 -32.25 -50.11 -9.60
CA MET A 1 -33.16 -49.18 -8.91
C MET A 1 -32.43 -47.88 -8.75
N THR A 2 -32.82 -46.84 -9.50
CA THR A 2 -32.26 -45.49 -9.32
C THR A 2 -32.70 -45.00 -7.94
N PRO A 3 -31.78 -44.63 -7.04
CA PRO A 3 -32.15 -44.15 -5.71
C PRO A 3 -32.95 -42.84 -5.85
N ARG A 4 -34.07 -42.71 -5.12
CA ARG A 4 -34.83 -41.45 -5.03
C ARG A 4 -34.10 -40.47 -4.11
N ILE A 5 -32.92 -40.01 -4.54
CA ILE A 5 -32.18 -38.95 -3.88
C ILE A 5 -32.65 -37.63 -4.48
N GLN A 6 -33.10 -36.74 -3.62
CA GLN A 6 -33.48 -35.37 -3.94
C GLN A 6 -32.27 -34.47 -3.72
N ILE A 7 -31.87 -33.73 -4.76
CA ILE A 7 -30.85 -32.72 -4.61
C ILE A 7 -31.56 -31.43 -4.18
N LEU A 8 -31.25 -30.98 -2.97
CA LEU A 8 -31.61 -29.65 -2.50
C LEU A 8 -30.66 -28.67 -3.18
N ASN A 9 -31.09 -28.22 -4.36
CA ASN A 9 -30.41 -27.17 -5.10
C ASN A 9 -31.24 -25.89 -4.99
N ASN A 10 -30.55 -24.76 -5.05
CA ASN A 10 -31.20 -23.47 -5.21
C ASN A 10 -31.23 -23.19 -6.73
N GLY A 11 -32.36 -23.46 -7.40
CA GLY A 11 -32.58 -23.70 -8.85
C GLY A 11 -31.86 -22.79 -9.86
N ASN A 12 -31.69 -23.18 -11.14
CA ASN A 12 -32.65 -23.83 -12.05
C ASN A 12 -32.04 -24.91 -12.99
N ASP A 13 -32.92 -25.65 -13.66
CA ASP A 13 -32.68 -26.40 -14.91
C ASP A 13 -31.73 -25.66 -15.88
N PHE A 14 -30.54 -26.20 -16.09
CA PHE A 14 -29.63 -25.80 -17.16
C PHE A 14 -29.40 -26.97 -18.11
N ASP A 15 -29.98 -26.84 -19.30
CA ASP A 15 -29.43 -27.40 -20.53
C ASP A 15 -27.97 -26.91 -20.61
N TYR A 16 -26.99 -27.83 -20.69
CA TYR A 16 -25.57 -27.54 -20.58
C TYR A 16 -25.14 -26.58 -21.71
N ARG A 17 -25.05 -25.28 -21.39
CA ARG A 17 -24.39 -24.27 -22.22
C ARG A 17 -23.02 -23.96 -21.63
N PRO A 18 -22.00 -23.66 -22.47
CA PRO A 18 -20.64 -23.44 -22.01
C PRO A 18 -20.60 -22.34 -20.95
N ALA A 19 -19.71 -22.50 -19.96
CA ALA A 19 -19.48 -21.64 -18.79
C ALA A 19 -20.29 -20.33 -18.79
N GLY A 20 -21.32 -20.26 -17.94
CA GLY A 20 -22.13 -19.05 -17.78
C GLY A 20 -21.24 -17.84 -17.58
N ASP A 21 -21.58 -16.75 -18.25
CA ASP A 21 -20.81 -15.52 -18.12
C ASP A 21 -20.92 -14.96 -16.70
N ALA A 22 -20.11 -13.95 -16.34
CA ALA A 22 -20.17 -13.35 -15.01
C ALA A 22 -21.56 -12.80 -14.67
N THR A 23 -22.37 -12.49 -15.69
CA THR A 23 -23.74 -12.02 -15.56
C THR A 23 -24.68 -13.17 -15.18
N ASP A 24 -24.56 -14.36 -15.79
CA ASP A 24 -25.31 -15.55 -15.38
C ASP A 24 -25.01 -15.94 -13.93
N ILE A 25 -23.75 -15.85 -13.49
CA ILE A 25 -23.35 -16.10 -12.10
C ILE A 25 -23.97 -15.07 -11.14
N ALA A 26 -23.99 -13.78 -11.52
CA ALA A 26 -24.52 -12.69 -10.69
C ALA A 26 -26.06 -12.63 -10.66
N LEU A 27 -26.73 -12.96 -11.78
CA LEU A 27 -28.19 -12.96 -11.91
C LEU A 27 -28.86 -14.17 -11.25
N GLN A 28 -28.10 -15.23 -10.98
CA GLN A 28 -28.51 -16.35 -10.13
C GLN A 28 -28.50 -15.95 -8.63
N VAL A 29 -29.22 -14.87 -8.29
CA VAL A 29 -29.31 -14.17 -6.98
C VAL A 29 -29.79 -15.07 -5.82
N SER A 30 -29.94 -16.39 -5.98
CA SER A 30 -30.31 -17.29 -4.90
C SER A 30 -29.45 -18.56 -4.87
N THR A 31 -28.63 -18.64 -3.82
CA THR A 31 -28.42 -19.86 -3.04
C THR A 31 -29.45 -20.02 -1.90
N VAL A 32 -30.64 -19.39 -1.93
CA VAL A 32 -31.90 -19.79 -1.24
C VAL A 32 -33.03 -18.85 -1.71
N SER A 33 -34.08 -19.38 -2.37
CA SER A 33 -35.52 -19.11 -2.08
C SER A 33 -36.48 -19.63 -3.16
N GLN A 34 -36.32 -20.90 -3.56
CA GLN A 34 -37.40 -21.88 -3.76
C GLN A 34 -36.68 -23.24 -3.79
N GLU A 35 -37.02 -24.17 -2.88
CA GLU A 35 -36.44 -25.53 -2.89
C GLU A 35 -36.85 -26.22 -4.20
N GLU A 36 -36.05 -26.13 -5.25
CA GLU A 36 -36.19 -27.01 -6.40
C GLU A 36 -35.58 -28.36 -6.02
N ILE A 37 -36.47 -29.30 -5.71
CA ILE A 37 -36.14 -30.71 -5.58
C ILE A 37 -35.76 -31.22 -6.98
N ASN A 38 -34.47 -31.20 -7.28
CA ASN A 38 -33.94 -31.79 -8.49
C ASN A 38 -33.83 -33.30 -8.33
N LEU A 39 -34.21 -34.06 -9.36
CA LEU A 39 -33.96 -35.49 -9.41
C LEU A 39 -32.45 -35.73 -9.55
N TRP A 40 -31.96 -36.75 -8.85
CA TRP A 40 -30.57 -37.18 -8.95
C TRP A 40 -30.16 -37.46 -10.40
N ASP A 41 -29.12 -36.76 -10.86
CA ASP A 41 -28.50 -36.96 -12.16
C ASP A 41 -26.98 -37.04 -12.00
N LYS A 42 -26.46 -38.26 -12.15
CA LYS A 42 -25.03 -38.56 -12.05
C LYS A 42 -24.22 -37.88 -13.15
N GLN A 43 -24.80 -37.64 -14.32
CA GLN A 43 -24.07 -37.04 -15.45
C GLN A 43 -23.58 -35.64 -15.11
N LYS A 44 -24.35 -34.88 -14.31
CA LYS A 44 -23.93 -33.55 -13.82
C LYS A 44 -22.64 -33.59 -12.99
N ILE A 45 -22.41 -34.66 -12.23
CA ILE A 45 -21.17 -34.86 -11.46
C ILE A 45 -20.02 -35.18 -12.41
N VAL A 46 -20.26 -36.07 -13.38
CA VAL A 46 -19.28 -36.43 -14.41
C VAL A 46 -18.84 -35.18 -15.18
N ASP A 47 -19.79 -34.39 -15.67
CA ASP A 47 -19.52 -33.18 -16.46
C ASP A 47 -18.78 -32.12 -15.64
N SER A 48 -19.12 -31.94 -14.36
CA SER A 48 -18.42 -31.03 -13.45
C SER A 48 -16.98 -31.47 -13.17
N ILE A 49 -16.73 -32.77 -12.94
CA ILE A 49 -15.37 -33.31 -12.74
C ILE A 49 -14.53 -33.20 -14.02
N ILE A 50 -15.11 -33.46 -15.20
CA ILE A 50 -14.43 -33.27 -16.48
C ILE A 50 -14.08 -31.78 -16.68
N LEU A 51 -15.02 -30.87 -16.43
CA LEU A 51 -14.82 -29.44 -16.67
C LEU A 51 -13.83 -28.82 -15.67
N GLU A 52 -14.07 -29.02 -14.38
CA GLU A 52 -13.39 -28.29 -13.30
C GLU A 52 -12.09 -28.96 -12.87
N ALA A 53 -12.09 -30.29 -12.74
CA ALA A 53 -10.90 -31.05 -12.36
C ALA A 53 -10.06 -31.51 -13.56
N GLN A 54 -10.59 -31.41 -14.79
CA GLN A 54 -9.96 -31.89 -16.03
C GLN A 54 -9.65 -33.39 -16.00
N ALA A 55 -10.54 -34.19 -15.38
CA ALA A 55 -10.43 -35.64 -15.39
C ALA A 55 -10.79 -36.22 -16.77
N SER A 56 -10.27 -37.41 -17.08
CA SER A 56 -10.78 -38.16 -18.24
C SER A 56 -12.23 -38.58 -18.01
N PRO A 57 -13.04 -38.76 -19.08
CA PRO A 57 -14.43 -39.19 -18.93
C PRO A 57 -14.59 -40.47 -18.11
N ASP A 58 -13.71 -41.45 -18.30
CA ASP A 58 -13.73 -42.72 -17.56
C ASP A 58 -13.48 -42.52 -16.06
N LEU A 59 -12.47 -41.72 -15.71
CA LEU A 59 -12.14 -41.42 -14.31
C LEU A 59 -13.26 -40.61 -13.64
N ALA A 60 -13.83 -39.63 -14.34
CA ALA A 60 -14.96 -38.84 -13.86
C ALA A 60 -16.18 -39.73 -13.56
N LEU A 61 -16.46 -40.72 -14.42
CA LEU A 61 -17.52 -41.70 -14.21
C LEU A 61 -17.25 -42.59 -12.99
N GLU A 62 -16.02 -43.10 -12.83
CA GLU A 62 -15.65 -43.91 -11.66
C GLU A 62 -15.78 -43.15 -10.32
N ILE A 63 -15.41 -41.87 -10.32
CA ILE A 63 -15.55 -40.99 -9.15
C ILE A 63 -17.03 -40.74 -8.87
N ALA A 64 -17.82 -40.40 -9.90
CA ALA A 64 -19.25 -40.17 -9.77
C ALA A 64 -19.99 -41.42 -9.24
N ASP A 65 -19.59 -42.62 -9.69
CA ASP A 65 -20.08 -43.90 -9.15
C ASP A 65 -19.70 -44.08 -7.67
N GLY A 66 -18.50 -43.67 -7.27
CA GLY A 66 -18.06 -43.66 -5.88
C GLY A 66 -18.93 -42.77 -4.99
N VAL A 67 -19.21 -41.55 -5.46
CA VAL A 67 -20.10 -40.60 -4.78
C VAL A 67 -21.52 -41.13 -4.68
N GLU A 68 -22.06 -41.69 -5.77
CA GLU A 68 -23.39 -42.30 -5.79
C GLU A 68 -23.49 -43.44 -4.76
N ARG A 69 -22.48 -44.32 -4.70
CA ARG A 69 -22.43 -45.39 -3.69
C ARG A 69 -22.38 -44.85 -2.27
N ALA A 70 -21.56 -43.83 -2.00
CA ALA A 70 -21.46 -43.21 -0.68
C ALA A 70 -22.78 -42.58 -0.23
N LEU A 71 -23.47 -41.90 -1.16
CA LEU A 71 -24.77 -41.30 -0.90
C LEU A 71 -25.85 -42.35 -0.61
N VAL A 72 -25.92 -43.40 -1.41
CA VAL A 72 -26.87 -44.51 -1.19
C VAL A 72 -26.60 -45.20 0.14
N ALA A 73 -25.33 -45.46 0.47
CA ALA A 73 -24.94 -46.09 1.73
C ALA A 73 -25.27 -45.21 2.95
N SER A 74 -25.23 -43.88 2.82
CA SER A 74 -25.58 -42.96 3.91
C SER A 74 -27.07 -42.96 4.29
N GLY A 75 -27.94 -43.52 3.44
CA GLY A 75 -29.39 -43.53 3.64
C GLY A 75 -30.05 -42.16 3.49
N GLN A 76 -29.31 -41.12 3.08
CA GLN A 76 -29.83 -39.77 2.90
C GLN A 76 -30.68 -39.69 1.63
N THR A 77 -31.89 -39.17 1.77
CA THR A 77 -32.82 -38.93 0.65
C THR A 77 -32.80 -37.49 0.16
N ARG A 78 -32.16 -36.57 0.91
CA ARG A 78 -32.00 -35.16 0.55
C ARG A 78 -30.55 -34.74 0.76
N VAL A 79 -29.88 -34.22 -0.26
CA VAL A 79 -28.48 -33.78 -0.19
C VAL A 79 -28.24 -32.45 -0.88
N THR A 80 -27.28 -31.66 -0.39
CA THR A 80 -26.89 -30.39 -0.99
C THR A 80 -25.76 -30.59 -1.99
N THR A 81 -25.62 -29.69 -2.96
CA THR A 81 -24.47 -29.67 -3.88
C THR A 81 -23.14 -29.52 -3.17
N SER A 82 -23.09 -28.81 -2.05
CA SER A 82 -21.86 -28.72 -1.24
C SER A 82 -21.44 -30.09 -0.69
N LEU A 83 -22.39 -30.88 -0.17
CA LEU A 83 -22.08 -32.24 0.30
C LEU A 83 -21.63 -33.17 -0.83
N ILE A 84 -22.25 -33.05 -2.01
CA ILE A 84 -21.83 -33.82 -3.20
C ILE A 84 -20.37 -33.49 -3.56
N ARG A 85 -19.98 -32.21 -3.55
CA ARG A 85 -18.61 -31.79 -3.84
C ARG A 85 -17.61 -32.33 -2.81
N GLU A 86 -17.93 -32.31 -1.52
CA GLU A 86 -17.08 -32.90 -0.48
C GLU A 86 -16.90 -34.42 -0.68
N LEU A 87 -17.93 -35.12 -1.14
CA LEU A 87 -17.82 -36.55 -1.47
C LEU A 87 -16.97 -36.80 -2.71
N VAL A 88 -17.02 -35.92 -3.72
CA VAL A 88 -16.10 -35.96 -4.87
C VAL A 88 -14.66 -35.76 -4.39
N ASP A 89 -14.42 -34.77 -3.53
CA ASP A 89 -13.09 -34.50 -2.97
C ASP A 89 -12.57 -35.68 -2.15
N LEU A 90 -13.44 -36.35 -1.39
CA LEU A 90 -13.10 -37.58 -0.68
C LEU A 90 -12.68 -38.70 -1.65
N GLN A 91 -13.44 -38.92 -2.74
CA GLN A 91 -13.10 -39.93 -3.74
C GLN A 91 -11.77 -39.61 -4.45
N LEU A 92 -11.50 -38.33 -4.73
CA LEU A 92 -10.22 -37.87 -5.28
C LEU A 92 -9.07 -38.09 -4.28
N MET A 93 -9.32 -37.84 -2.98
CA MET A 93 -8.34 -38.01 -1.90
C MET A 93 -7.95 -39.47 -1.70
N GLU A 94 -8.94 -40.37 -1.65
CA GLU A 94 -8.72 -41.83 -1.55
C GLU A 94 -7.86 -42.38 -2.69
N ARG A 95 -7.86 -41.71 -3.85
CA ARG A 95 -7.09 -42.08 -5.05
C ARG A 95 -5.75 -41.36 -5.16
N GLY A 96 -5.39 -40.52 -4.19
CA GLY A 96 -4.15 -39.74 -4.21
C GLY A 96 -4.12 -38.65 -5.28
N LEU A 97 -5.29 -38.21 -5.80
CA LEU A 97 -5.41 -37.23 -6.88
C LEU A 97 -5.40 -35.79 -6.36
N ALA A 98 -4.41 -35.44 -5.53
CA ALA A 98 -4.32 -34.14 -4.86
C ALA A 98 -4.37 -32.94 -5.83
N HIS A 99 -3.82 -33.07 -7.04
CA HIS A 99 -3.87 -32.03 -8.07
C HIS A 99 -5.28 -31.73 -8.60
N MET A 100 -6.18 -32.72 -8.59
CA MET A 100 -7.58 -32.56 -9.00
C MET A 100 -8.42 -31.93 -7.89
N ILE A 101 -8.18 -32.32 -6.63
CA ILE A 101 -8.81 -31.69 -5.45
C ILE A 101 -8.53 -30.19 -5.47
N ARG A 102 -7.27 -29.82 -5.71
CA ARG A 102 -6.82 -28.43 -5.81
C ARG A 102 -7.60 -27.61 -6.86
N ARG A 103 -8.03 -28.26 -7.94
CA ARG A 103 -8.81 -27.62 -9.01
C ARG A 103 -10.30 -27.56 -8.72
N HIS A 104 -10.80 -28.54 -7.96
CA HIS A 104 -12.19 -28.69 -7.58
C HIS A 104 -12.54 -27.98 -6.25
N THR A 105 -11.54 -27.49 -5.51
CA THR A 105 -11.68 -26.88 -4.19
C THR A 105 -12.69 -25.72 -4.19
N LYS A 106 -13.62 -25.76 -3.25
CA LYS A 106 -14.59 -24.69 -3.02
C LYS A 106 -13.94 -23.54 -2.25
N LEU A 107 -14.10 -22.32 -2.77
CA LEU A 107 -13.75 -21.09 -2.06
C LEU A 107 -14.97 -20.57 -1.33
N GLY A 108 -14.78 -20.05 -0.11
CA GLY A 108 -15.91 -19.48 0.64
C GLY A 108 -15.60 -19.16 2.09
N LEU A 109 -16.65 -18.80 2.82
CA LEU A 109 -16.61 -18.49 4.23
C LEU A 109 -17.64 -19.34 4.98
N PRO A 110 -17.31 -19.85 6.17
CA PRO A 110 -18.30 -20.38 7.11
C PRO A 110 -19.35 -19.30 7.45
N THR A 111 -20.61 -19.72 7.64
CA THR A 111 -21.69 -18.80 8.03
C THR A 111 -21.36 -17.99 9.28
N TYR A 112 -20.76 -18.64 10.28
CA TYR A 112 -20.31 -17.99 11.52
C TYR A 112 -19.34 -16.83 11.28
N ASP A 113 -18.41 -16.98 10.32
CA ASP A 113 -17.44 -15.94 10.00
C ASP A 113 -18.11 -14.77 9.27
N VAL A 114 -19.07 -15.05 8.38
CA VAL A 114 -19.87 -14.00 7.71
C VAL A 114 -20.68 -13.20 8.73
N GLU A 115 -21.35 -13.87 9.67
CA GLU A 115 -22.09 -13.22 10.76
C GLU A 115 -21.17 -12.35 11.63
N ASN A 116 -19.95 -12.83 11.94
CA ASN A 116 -18.95 -12.04 12.65
C ASN A 116 -18.49 -10.81 11.84
N ILE A 117 -18.24 -10.96 10.54
CA ILE A 117 -17.85 -9.83 9.67
C ILE A 117 -18.96 -8.78 9.60
N ILE A 118 -20.23 -9.18 9.60
CA ILE A 118 -21.36 -8.24 9.60
C ILE A 118 -21.43 -7.47 10.93
N THR A 119 -21.17 -8.14 12.04
CA THR A 119 -21.39 -7.59 13.39
C THR A 119 -20.15 -6.91 13.99
N GLN A 120 -18.96 -7.18 13.47
CA GLN A 120 -17.69 -6.68 14.02
C GLN A 120 -16.83 -6.01 12.95
N ALA A 121 -16.26 -4.86 13.31
CA ALA A 121 -15.40 -4.10 12.41
C ALA A 121 -14.04 -4.78 12.18
N ASN A 122 -13.66 -4.94 10.92
CA ASN A 122 -12.31 -5.36 10.53
C ASN A 122 -11.31 -4.22 10.80
N LYS A 123 -10.19 -4.55 11.46
CA LYS A 123 -9.11 -3.59 11.82
C LYS A 123 -7.79 -3.87 11.10
N GLU A 124 -7.81 -4.61 9.99
CA GLU A 124 -6.63 -4.85 9.14
C GLU A 124 -6.11 -3.55 8.51
N ASN A 125 -7.02 -2.64 8.13
CA ASN A 125 -6.73 -1.33 7.51
C ASN A 125 -7.45 -0.21 8.29
N SER A 126 -6.70 0.74 8.86
CA SER A 126 -7.27 1.82 9.67
C SER A 126 -7.96 2.93 8.84
N ASN A 127 -7.89 2.86 7.51
CA ASN A 127 -8.65 3.72 6.61
C ASN A 127 -10.06 3.17 6.31
N THR A 128 -10.40 1.94 6.74
CA THR A 128 -11.78 1.41 6.62
C THR A 128 -12.65 1.79 7.80
N THR A 129 -13.92 2.10 7.52
CA THR A 129 -14.98 2.21 8.52
C THR A 129 -15.89 0.99 8.46
N HIS A 130 -16.72 0.75 9.48
CA HIS A 130 -17.69 -0.35 9.48
C HIS A 130 -19.00 0.08 8.83
N ASN A 131 -19.24 -0.35 7.60
CA ASN A 131 -20.40 0.02 6.78
C ASN A 131 -20.73 -1.10 5.77
N PRO A 132 -21.88 -1.05 5.05
CA PRO A 132 -22.24 -2.10 4.09
C PRO A 132 -21.17 -2.39 3.02
N GLU A 133 -20.51 -1.37 2.48
CA GLU A 133 -19.45 -1.55 1.49
C GLU A 133 -18.19 -2.17 2.08
N SER A 134 -17.82 -1.85 3.33
CA SER A 134 -16.68 -2.49 3.99
C SER A 134 -16.94 -3.97 4.32
N ILE A 135 -18.19 -4.33 4.61
CA ILE A 135 -18.63 -5.72 4.84
C ILE A 135 -18.51 -6.50 3.52
N ASN A 136 -19.11 -5.98 2.44
CA ASN A 136 -19.01 -6.56 1.09
C ASN A 136 -17.54 -6.74 0.68
N LEU A 137 -16.73 -5.71 0.91
CA LEU A 137 -15.30 -5.74 0.62
C LEU A 137 -14.59 -6.83 1.42
N THR A 138 -14.83 -6.95 2.73
CA THR A 138 -14.17 -7.94 3.58
C THR A 138 -14.50 -9.38 3.15
N ILE A 139 -15.76 -9.64 2.78
CA ILE A 139 -16.20 -10.93 2.27
C ILE A 139 -15.51 -11.24 0.93
N ALA A 140 -15.59 -10.30 -0.02
CA ALA A 140 -14.99 -10.46 -1.34
C ALA A 140 -13.46 -10.64 -1.26
N GLU A 141 -12.78 -9.83 -0.45
CA GLU A 141 -11.34 -9.95 -0.24
C GLU A 141 -10.97 -11.31 0.34
N THR A 142 -11.75 -11.86 1.27
CA THR A 142 -11.42 -13.15 1.87
C THR A 142 -11.49 -14.30 0.86
N VAL A 143 -12.50 -14.27 -0.02
CA VAL A 143 -12.62 -15.24 -1.11
C VAL A 143 -11.49 -15.07 -2.14
N LEU A 144 -11.18 -13.84 -2.53
CA LEU A 144 -10.09 -13.54 -3.48
C LEU A 144 -8.71 -13.88 -2.90
N LYS A 145 -8.50 -13.72 -1.58
CA LYS A 145 -7.28 -14.15 -0.88
C LYS A 145 -7.08 -15.65 -1.03
N GLN A 146 -8.13 -16.45 -0.84
CA GLN A 146 -8.06 -17.90 -1.05
C GLN A 146 -7.79 -18.24 -2.51
N TYR A 147 -8.52 -17.63 -3.46
CA TYR A 147 -8.27 -17.81 -4.89
C TYR A 147 -6.82 -17.52 -5.27
N ALA A 148 -6.25 -16.42 -4.79
CA ALA A 148 -4.90 -16.01 -5.09
C ALA A 148 -3.87 -17.08 -4.64
N LEU A 149 -3.99 -17.54 -3.40
CA LEU A 149 -3.08 -18.54 -2.83
C LEU A 149 -3.25 -19.91 -3.50
N GLU A 150 -4.45 -20.23 -3.96
CA GLU A 150 -4.77 -21.51 -4.57
C GLU A 150 -4.41 -21.57 -6.06
N ARG A 151 -4.67 -20.49 -6.80
CA ARG A 151 -4.66 -20.47 -8.28
C ARG A 151 -3.59 -19.59 -8.89
N VAL A 152 -3.16 -18.53 -8.21
CA VAL A 152 -2.18 -17.58 -8.77
C VAL A 152 -0.77 -17.93 -8.31
N PHE A 153 -0.59 -18.25 -7.03
CA PHE A 153 0.71 -18.56 -6.47
C PHE A 153 1.01 -20.06 -6.40
N SER A 154 2.29 -20.43 -6.52
CA SER A 154 2.71 -21.82 -6.30
C SER A 154 2.58 -22.21 -4.82
N GLU A 155 2.46 -23.51 -4.57
CA GLU A 155 2.18 -24.06 -3.23
C GLU A 155 3.22 -23.66 -2.18
N ASP A 156 4.50 -23.64 -2.56
CA ASP A 156 5.59 -23.24 -1.69
C ASP A 156 5.49 -21.76 -1.28
N ILE A 157 5.11 -20.87 -2.21
CA ILE A 157 4.88 -19.44 -1.93
C ILE A 157 3.64 -19.25 -1.06
N ALA A 158 2.55 -19.95 -1.37
CA ALA A 158 1.33 -19.91 -0.59
C ALA A 158 1.58 -20.39 0.85
N ARG A 159 2.29 -21.52 1.02
CA ARG A 159 2.70 -22.02 2.34
C ARG A 159 3.57 -21.03 3.10
N ALA A 160 4.56 -20.42 2.43
CA ALA A 160 5.40 -19.39 3.05
C ALA A 160 4.58 -18.18 3.53
N HIS A 161 3.50 -17.81 2.82
CA HIS A 161 2.54 -16.82 3.28
C HIS A 161 1.76 -17.29 4.51
N TYR A 162 1.15 -18.48 4.45
CA TYR A 162 0.33 -19.05 5.52
C TYR A 162 1.10 -19.18 6.83
N GLU A 163 2.33 -19.69 6.75
CA GLU A 163 3.18 -19.87 7.91
C GLU A 163 3.73 -18.54 8.42
N GLY A 164 3.93 -17.54 7.54
CA GLY A 164 4.48 -16.23 7.90
C GLY A 164 5.98 -16.11 7.68
N ALA A 165 6.58 -16.89 6.78
CA ALA A 165 7.93 -16.63 6.29
C ALA A 165 7.97 -15.40 5.37
N LEU A 166 6.88 -15.18 4.63
CA LEU A 166 6.64 -13.97 3.85
C LEU A 166 5.21 -13.48 4.06
N HIS A 167 4.95 -12.23 3.64
CA HIS A 167 3.62 -11.66 3.60
C HIS A 167 3.37 -11.07 2.21
N LEU A 168 2.37 -11.62 1.52
CA LEU A 168 1.92 -11.13 0.22
C LEU A 168 0.87 -10.06 0.53
N HIS A 169 1.17 -8.81 0.21
CA HIS A 169 0.23 -7.72 0.47
C HIS A 169 -0.93 -7.76 -0.52
N ASP A 170 -2.07 -7.24 -0.07
CA ASP A 170 -3.26 -6.99 -0.89
C ASP A 170 -3.75 -8.19 -1.71
N LEU A 171 -3.64 -9.40 -1.14
CA LEU A 171 -4.14 -10.63 -1.77
C LEU A 171 -5.65 -10.56 -2.08
N GLY A 172 -6.41 -9.77 -1.33
CA GLY A 172 -7.83 -9.49 -1.61
C GLY A 172 -8.06 -8.68 -2.88
N PHE A 173 -7.01 -8.05 -3.41
CA PHE A 173 -7.00 -7.27 -4.65
C PHE A 173 -6.11 -7.94 -5.71
N ILE A 174 -6.13 -9.28 -5.79
CA ILE A 174 -5.25 -10.04 -6.68
C ILE A 174 -5.41 -9.68 -8.18
N THR A 175 -6.53 -9.10 -8.59
CA THR A 175 -6.77 -8.65 -9.97
C THR A 175 -6.20 -7.25 -10.27
N ARG A 176 -5.56 -6.61 -9.30
CA ARG A 176 -5.07 -5.22 -9.39
C ARG A 176 -3.54 -5.15 -9.22
N PRO A 177 -2.84 -4.21 -9.88
CA PRO A 177 -1.52 -3.76 -9.42
C PRO A 177 -1.60 -3.14 -8.02
N TYR A 178 -0.45 -3.03 -7.35
CA TYR A 178 -0.38 -2.45 -6.02
C TYR A 178 -0.65 -0.96 -6.08
N CYS A 179 0.27 -0.15 -6.56
CA CYS A 179 0.14 1.30 -6.53
C CYS A 179 0.74 1.97 -7.77
N GLY A 180 0.43 3.24 -7.98
CA GLY A 180 0.91 3.95 -9.15
C GLY A 180 0.97 5.46 -8.96
N GLY A 181 1.96 6.08 -9.62
CA GLY A 181 2.05 7.52 -9.75
C GLY A 181 1.66 7.92 -11.16
N HIS A 182 0.92 9.03 -11.21
CA HIS A 182 0.18 9.44 -12.38
C HIS A 182 0.46 10.90 -12.68
N SER A 183 0.58 11.21 -13.97
CA SER A 183 0.76 12.56 -14.45
C SER A 183 -0.59 13.22 -14.74
N LEU A 184 -0.78 14.43 -14.22
CA LEU A 184 -1.93 15.26 -14.55
C LEU A 184 -1.94 15.66 -16.03
N GLU A 185 -0.78 15.68 -16.70
CA GLU A 185 -0.68 15.98 -18.14
C GLU A 185 -1.49 15.02 -19.01
N TYR A 186 -1.58 13.74 -18.62
CA TYR A 186 -2.40 12.76 -19.34
C TYR A 186 -3.87 13.21 -19.39
N VAL A 187 -4.40 13.64 -18.24
CA VAL A 187 -5.78 14.12 -18.13
C VAL A 187 -5.95 15.48 -18.81
N LYS A 188 -4.95 16.37 -18.74
CA LYS A 188 -4.97 17.67 -19.43
C LYS A 188 -4.99 17.52 -20.95
N LYS A 189 -4.23 16.58 -21.50
CA LYS A 189 -4.08 16.39 -22.95
C LYS A 189 -5.25 15.62 -23.56
N PHE A 190 -5.78 14.62 -22.86
CA PHE A 190 -6.76 13.68 -23.42
C PHE A 190 -8.18 13.85 -22.86
N GLY A 191 -8.37 14.64 -21.80
CA GLY A 191 -9.65 14.73 -21.11
C GLY A 191 -9.97 13.43 -20.36
N LEU A 192 -11.25 13.06 -20.28
CA LEU A 192 -11.69 11.82 -19.65
C LEU A 192 -12.50 10.97 -20.65
N ARG A 193 -11.92 9.84 -21.05
CA ARG A 193 -12.54 8.82 -21.91
C ARG A 193 -12.34 7.45 -21.28
N LEU A 194 -13.17 7.14 -20.29
CA LEU A 194 -13.01 5.94 -19.45
C LEU A 194 -13.90 4.80 -19.97
N PRO A 195 -13.42 3.53 -20.08
CA PRO A 195 -14.13 2.47 -20.81
C PRO A 195 -15.50 2.13 -20.22
N ASN A 196 -15.64 2.23 -18.90
CA ASN A 196 -16.85 1.85 -18.17
C ASN A 196 -17.77 3.06 -17.88
N ILE A 197 -17.51 4.22 -18.49
CA ILE A 197 -18.29 5.44 -18.31
C ILE A 197 -18.74 5.93 -19.68
N THR A 198 -20.06 6.01 -19.89
CA THR A 198 -20.64 6.34 -21.21
C THR A 198 -20.42 7.79 -21.63
N SER A 199 -20.32 8.70 -20.67
CA SER A 199 -20.05 10.12 -20.94
C SER A 199 -18.56 10.40 -21.02
N THR A 200 -18.13 11.10 -22.08
CA THR A 200 -16.75 11.53 -22.28
C THR A 200 -16.59 13.04 -22.11
N SER A 201 -15.46 13.48 -21.57
CA SER A 201 -15.10 14.90 -21.46
C SER A 201 -13.90 15.24 -22.34
N ASP A 202 -13.99 16.35 -23.07
CA ASP A 202 -12.82 16.98 -23.70
C ASP A 202 -11.86 17.58 -22.64
N PRO A 203 -10.60 17.86 -23.00
CA PRO A 203 -9.66 18.59 -22.15
C PRO A 203 -10.24 19.83 -21.45
N ALA A 204 -9.91 19.98 -20.16
CA ALA A 204 -10.41 21.08 -19.34
C ALA A 204 -9.90 22.44 -19.83
N ARG A 205 -10.79 23.44 -19.91
CA ARG A 205 -10.44 24.85 -20.24
C ARG A 205 -10.34 25.76 -19.02
N HIS A 206 -10.81 25.30 -17.86
CA HIS A 206 -10.80 26.04 -16.60
C HIS A 206 -10.26 25.16 -15.48
N PRO A 207 -9.55 25.73 -14.48
CA PRO A 207 -8.92 24.96 -13.42
C PRO A 207 -9.94 24.17 -12.57
N ASP A 208 -11.14 24.70 -12.35
CA ASP A 208 -12.20 23.98 -11.62
C ASP A 208 -12.60 22.68 -12.32
N VAL A 209 -12.69 22.72 -13.66
CA VAL A 209 -12.99 21.55 -14.48
C VAL A 209 -11.82 20.57 -14.46
N LEU A 210 -10.58 21.07 -14.45
CA LEU A 210 -9.38 20.24 -14.33
C LEU A 210 -9.32 19.52 -12.98
N ILE A 211 -9.63 20.20 -11.88
CA ILE A 211 -9.80 19.57 -10.55
C ILE A 211 -10.87 18.48 -10.63
N GLY A 212 -12.04 18.79 -11.22
CA GLY A 212 -13.10 17.81 -11.41
C GLY A 212 -12.68 16.60 -12.24
N HIS A 213 -11.81 16.77 -13.24
CA HIS A 213 -11.27 15.65 -14.02
C HIS A 213 -10.27 14.81 -13.22
N MET A 214 -9.36 15.47 -12.51
CA MET A 214 -8.35 14.82 -11.67
C MET A 214 -9.02 13.97 -10.57
N VAL A 215 -10.03 14.51 -9.89
CA VAL A 215 -10.80 13.82 -8.84
C VAL A 215 -11.52 12.57 -9.39
N LYS A 216 -12.18 12.68 -10.55
CA LYS A 216 -12.85 11.54 -11.20
C LYS A 216 -11.86 10.47 -11.66
N MET A 217 -10.72 10.89 -12.21
CA MET A 217 -9.65 9.96 -12.59
C MET A 217 -9.09 9.23 -11.36
N ALA A 218 -8.80 9.96 -10.27
CA ALA A 218 -8.33 9.37 -9.02
C ALA A 218 -9.34 8.36 -8.44
N SER A 219 -10.63 8.72 -8.43
CA SER A 219 -11.70 7.82 -7.99
C SER A 219 -11.76 6.55 -8.82
N THR A 220 -11.59 6.67 -10.13
CA THR A 220 -11.61 5.51 -11.02
C THR A 220 -10.37 4.65 -10.79
N LEU A 221 -9.18 5.26 -10.72
CA LEU A 221 -7.92 4.56 -10.46
C LEU A 221 -7.91 3.81 -9.11
N GLN A 222 -8.58 4.35 -8.08
CA GLN A 222 -8.75 3.66 -6.78
C GLN A 222 -9.39 2.28 -6.92
N SER A 223 -10.24 2.06 -7.93
CA SER A 223 -10.85 0.76 -8.21
C SER A 223 -9.94 -0.19 -9.01
N TYR A 224 -8.86 0.31 -9.62
CA TYR A 224 -7.91 -0.48 -10.40
C TYR A 224 -6.56 -0.71 -9.70
N TYR A 225 -6.27 0.00 -8.62
CA TYR A 225 -5.08 -0.19 -7.79
C TYR A 225 -5.45 -0.60 -6.36
N ALA A 226 -4.57 -1.36 -5.69
CA ALA A 226 -4.77 -1.80 -4.32
C ALA A 226 -4.26 -0.81 -3.25
N GLY A 227 -3.29 0.03 -3.60
CA GLY A 227 -2.59 0.98 -2.75
C GLY A 227 -2.85 2.43 -3.16
N ALA A 228 -1.84 3.29 -2.98
CA ALA A 228 -2.00 4.72 -3.23
C ALA A 228 -1.98 5.11 -4.71
N ILE A 229 -2.62 6.24 -4.98
CA ILE A 229 -2.65 6.96 -6.24
C ILE A 229 -1.83 8.25 -6.05
N GLY A 230 -0.57 8.25 -6.50
CA GLY A 230 0.29 9.43 -6.45
C GLY A 230 0.03 10.36 -7.64
N TRP A 231 0.07 11.67 -7.41
CA TRP A 231 0.00 12.68 -8.46
C TRP A 231 1.28 13.50 -8.51
N GLU A 232 1.88 13.51 -9.69
CA GLU A 232 3.17 14.16 -9.92
C GLU A 232 3.03 15.66 -10.14
N ALA A 233 4.01 16.43 -9.64
CA ALA A 233 4.19 17.87 -9.84
C ALA A 233 2.88 18.69 -9.87
N VAL A 234 1.96 18.45 -8.94
CA VAL A 234 0.58 18.94 -9.01
C VAL A 234 0.56 20.46 -9.16
N ASN A 235 1.32 21.18 -8.33
CA ASN A 235 1.32 22.64 -8.39
C ASN A 235 1.92 23.19 -9.70
N VAL A 236 2.89 22.49 -10.28
CA VAL A 236 3.53 22.84 -11.56
C VAL A 236 2.59 22.57 -12.73
N PHE A 237 1.93 21.42 -12.77
CA PHE A 237 0.99 21.09 -13.87
C PHE A 237 -0.29 21.91 -13.84
N PHE A 238 -0.72 22.44 -12.69
CA PHE A 238 -1.81 23.41 -12.62
C PHE A 238 -1.39 24.82 -13.06
N ALA A 239 -0.11 25.19 -12.96
CA ALA A 239 0.37 26.55 -13.14
C ALA A 239 -0.08 27.24 -14.45
N PRO A 240 -0.09 26.57 -15.63
CA PRO A 240 -0.60 27.19 -16.87
C PRO A 240 -2.07 27.63 -16.85
N PHE A 241 -2.87 27.12 -15.91
CA PHE A 241 -4.29 27.48 -15.74
C PHE A 241 -4.50 28.68 -14.81
N LEU A 242 -3.44 29.18 -14.17
CA LEU A 242 -3.51 30.17 -13.09
C LEU A 242 -2.90 31.53 -13.48
N VAL A 243 -2.47 31.68 -14.73
CA VAL A 243 -1.93 32.94 -15.27
C VAL A 243 -2.93 34.08 -15.07
N ASP A 244 -2.45 35.23 -14.60
CA ASP A 244 -3.23 36.44 -14.30
C ASP A 244 -4.39 36.23 -13.30
N MET A 245 -4.46 35.08 -12.63
CA MET A 245 -5.53 34.78 -11.69
C MET A 245 -5.31 35.48 -10.34
N PRO A 246 -6.33 36.15 -9.76
CA PRO A 246 -6.22 36.72 -8.41
C PRO A 246 -5.92 35.65 -7.35
N TYR A 247 -5.09 35.98 -6.36
CA TYR A 247 -4.66 35.01 -5.32
C TYR A 247 -5.84 34.40 -4.56
N GLU A 248 -6.89 35.19 -4.26
CA GLU A 248 -8.10 34.68 -3.61
C GLU A 248 -8.78 33.56 -4.39
N ARG A 249 -8.75 33.63 -5.73
CA ARG A 249 -9.29 32.57 -6.58
C ARG A 249 -8.39 31.33 -6.58
N ILE A 250 -7.07 31.52 -6.62
CA ILE A 250 -6.08 30.43 -6.49
C ILE A 250 -6.28 29.70 -5.15
N ARG A 251 -6.46 30.44 -4.05
CA ARG A 251 -6.74 29.89 -2.72
C ARG A 251 -8.05 29.11 -2.67
N GLN A 252 -9.09 29.58 -3.35
CA GLN A 252 -10.36 28.85 -3.45
C GLN A 252 -10.21 27.53 -4.23
N LEU A 253 -9.40 27.51 -5.30
CA LEU A 253 -9.09 26.30 -6.06
C LEU A 253 -8.30 25.29 -5.22
N ALA A 254 -7.31 25.77 -4.45
CA ALA A 254 -6.55 24.95 -3.51
C ALA A 254 -7.46 24.32 -2.44
N GLN A 255 -8.40 25.11 -1.90
CA GLN A 255 -9.41 24.61 -0.97
C GLN A 255 -10.27 23.54 -1.62
N MET A 256 -10.82 23.80 -2.81
CA MET A 256 -11.66 22.84 -3.53
C MET A 256 -10.90 21.53 -3.75
N LEU A 257 -9.66 21.59 -4.26
CA LEU A 257 -8.84 20.42 -4.53
C LEU A 257 -8.61 19.56 -3.26
N ILE A 258 -8.21 20.17 -2.14
CA ILE A 258 -7.94 19.43 -0.90
C ILE A 258 -9.22 18.79 -0.34
N PHE A 259 -10.34 19.52 -0.31
CA PHE A 259 -11.59 18.99 0.25
C PHE A 259 -12.19 17.88 -0.62
N GLU A 260 -12.18 18.04 -1.95
CA GLU A 260 -12.66 17.01 -2.87
C GLU A 260 -11.92 15.68 -2.65
N PHE A 261 -10.59 15.70 -2.53
CA PHE A 261 -9.82 14.48 -2.29
C PHE A 261 -10.03 13.88 -0.89
N ASN A 262 -10.26 14.68 0.16
CA ASN A 262 -10.56 14.16 1.50
C ASN A 262 -11.98 13.58 1.63
N GLN A 263 -12.90 14.00 0.76
CA GLN A 263 -14.29 13.57 0.78
C GLN A 263 -14.60 12.55 -0.32
N LEU A 264 -13.58 12.18 -1.11
CA LEU A 264 -13.65 11.13 -2.12
C LEU A 264 -13.61 9.74 -1.45
N ALA A 265 -14.76 9.33 -0.89
CA ALA A 265 -14.88 8.11 -0.09
C ALA A 265 -15.94 7.12 -0.62
N GLY A 266 -16.29 7.17 -1.91
CA GLY A 266 -17.45 6.44 -2.44
C GLY A 266 -17.19 5.09 -3.13
N ALA A 267 -15.96 4.79 -3.59
CA ALA A 267 -15.76 3.72 -4.57
C ALA A 267 -15.33 2.37 -3.97
N ARG A 268 -14.43 2.36 -2.97
CA ARG A 268 -13.81 1.12 -2.44
C ARG A 268 -14.00 0.98 -0.93
N GLY A 269 -14.98 0.17 -0.51
CA GLY A 269 -15.22 -0.11 0.92
C GLY A 269 -15.50 1.13 1.77
N SER A 270 -15.96 2.20 1.13
CA SER A 270 -16.09 3.56 1.67
C SER A 270 -14.78 4.14 2.25
N GLN A 271 -13.63 3.79 1.68
CA GLN A 271 -12.32 4.36 2.05
C GLN A 271 -12.05 5.65 1.29
N VAL A 272 -11.52 6.66 1.98
CA VAL A 272 -10.97 7.86 1.32
C VAL A 272 -9.82 7.43 0.41
N VAL A 273 -9.76 7.99 -0.81
CA VAL A 273 -8.68 7.68 -1.77
C VAL A 273 -7.33 8.01 -1.15
N PHE A 274 -6.50 6.97 -1.01
CA PHE A 274 -5.14 7.13 -0.55
C PHE A 274 -4.35 7.88 -1.63
N THR A 275 -4.10 9.16 -1.40
CA THR A 275 -3.55 10.06 -2.42
C THR A 275 -2.34 10.82 -1.88
N ASP A 276 -1.31 10.93 -2.73
CA ASP A 276 -0.11 11.71 -2.48
C ASP A 276 0.03 12.79 -3.56
N PHE A 277 0.39 14.01 -3.19
CA PHE A 277 0.73 15.09 -4.12
C PHE A 277 2.22 15.39 -4.01
N ASN A 278 2.96 15.20 -5.09
CA ASN A 278 4.34 15.68 -5.21
C ASN A 278 4.31 17.16 -5.55
N LEU A 279 4.95 17.96 -4.68
CA LEU A 279 4.89 19.41 -4.68
C LEU A 279 6.29 20.01 -4.67
N TYR A 280 6.47 21.05 -5.49
CA TYR A 280 7.78 21.66 -5.73
C TYR A 280 7.74 23.17 -5.60
N TRP A 281 8.66 23.75 -4.83
CA TRP A 281 8.84 25.21 -4.77
C TRP A 281 9.47 25.78 -6.04
N ASN A 282 10.45 25.06 -6.59
CA ASN A 282 11.10 25.39 -7.85
C ASN A 282 10.69 24.37 -8.91
N VAL A 283 10.61 24.76 -10.19
CA VAL A 283 10.29 23.81 -11.26
C VAL A 283 11.42 22.76 -11.32
N PRO A 284 11.11 21.45 -11.16
CA PRO A 284 12.13 20.43 -11.05
C PRO A 284 12.84 20.27 -12.40
N ARG A 285 14.15 19.95 -12.36
CA ARG A 285 15.05 19.99 -13.53
C ARG A 285 14.49 19.26 -14.75
N HIS A 286 13.93 18.07 -14.55
CA HIS A 286 13.37 17.22 -15.60
C HIS A 286 12.10 17.78 -16.28
N LEU A 287 11.39 18.72 -15.65
CA LEU A 287 10.22 19.37 -16.23
C LEU A 287 10.51 20.77 -16.79
N ARG A 288 11.67 21.38 -16.50
CA ARG A 288 11.96 22.78 -16.88
C ARG A 288 11.78 23.05 -18.37
N ASP A 289 12.31 22.15 -19.19
CA ASP A 289 12.30 22.28 -20.65
C ASP A 289 11.11 21.57 -21.29
N ALA A 290 10.28 20.90 -20.50
CA ALA A 290 9.09 20.22 -21.00
C ALA A 290 8.06 21.27 -21.49
N PRO A 291 7.49 21.10 -22.69
CA PRO A 291 6.44 21.99 -23.18
C PRO A 291 5.22 21.98 -22.26
N ALA A 292 4.75 23.16 -21.88
CA ALA A 292 3.59 23.27 -21.00
C ALA A 292 2.29 23.09 -21.77
N ILE A 293 1.39 22.24 -21.25
CA ILE A 293 0.03 22.10 -21.76
C ILE A 293 -0.90 23.01 -20.97
N GLY A 294 -1.67 23.82 -21.69
CA GLY A 294 -2.61 24.78 -21.13
C GLY A 294 -4.07 24.36 -21.24
N PRO A 295 -4.98 25.32 -21.00
CA PRO A 295 -6.41 25.16 -21.21
C PRO A 295 -6.77 24.52 -22.56
N GLY A 296 -7.67 23.54 -22.52
CA GLY A 296 -8.13 22.82 -23.71
C GLY A 296 -7.16 21.77 -24.24
N GLY A 297 -6.11 21.42 -23.49
CA GLY A 297 -5.15 20.39 -23.89
C GLY A 297 -4.18 20.84 -24.98
N VAL A 298 -4.02 22.16 -25.16
CA VAL A 298 -3.20 22.77 -26.21
C VAL A 298 -1.85 23.21 -25.63
N PRO A 299 -0.71 23.01 -26.32
CA PRO A 299 0.56 23.59 -25.91
C PRO A 299 0.47 25.11 -25.79
N THR A 300 1.04 25.68 -24.73
CA THR A 300 0.99 27.13 -24.50
C THR A 300 2.02 27.90 -25.34
N GLY A 301 2.97 27.19 -25.96
CA GLY A 301 4.14 27.77 -26.62
C GLY A 301 5.28 28.13 -25.66
N LYS A 302 5.11 27.83 -24.37
CA LYS A 302 6.09 28.03 -23.28
C LYS A 302 6.49 26.69 -22.67
N THR A 303 7.54 26.67 -21.85
CA THR A 303 7.90 25.50 -21.03
C THR A 303 7.40 25.65 -19.60
N TYR A 304 7.47 24.60 -18.78
CA TYR A 304 7.09 24.70 -17.36
C TYR A 304 7.97 25.65 -16.56
N ALA A 305 9.22 25.89 -16.98
CA ALA A 305 10.08 26.89 -16.33
C ALA A 305 9.46 28.31 -16.36
N ASP A 306 8.69 28.63 -17.40
CA ASP A 306 8.03 29.94 -17.55
C ASP A 306 6.84 30.15 -16.59
N TYR A 307 6.43 29.11 -15.84
CA TYR A 307 5.28 29.12 -14.93
C TYR A 307 5.66 28.93 -13.46
N GLU A 308 6.93 29.17 -13.10
CA GLU A 308 7.42 28.98 -11.73
C GLU A 308 6.66 29.87 -10.73
N GLU A 309 6.36 31.11 -11.10
CA GLU A 309 5.62 32.04 -10.22
C GLU A 309 4.20 31.52 -9.92
N GLU A 310 3.44 31.12 -10.93
CA GLU A 310 2.10 30.55 -10.74
C GLU A 310 2.13 29.26 -9.92
N ALA A 311 3.14 28.41 -10.14
CA ALA A 311 3.33 27.18 -9.39
C ALA A 311 3.61 27.45 -7.89
N GLN A 312 4.42 28.46 -7.58
CA GLN A 312 4.73 28.91 -6.21
C GLN A 312 3.50 29.52 -5.53
N ARG A 313 2.74 30.36 -6.24
CA ARG A 313 1.50 30.96 -5.73
C ARG A 313 0.48 29.90 -5.37
N PHE A 314 0.32 28.88 -6.21
CA PHE A 314 -0.60 27.79 -5.91
C PHE A 314 -0.12 26.92 -4.75
N LEU A 315 1.19 26.67 -4.66
CA LEU A 315 1.77 25.92 -3.55
C LEU A 315 1.58 26.62 -2.20
N LYS A 316 1.81 27.95 -2.13
CA LYS A 316 1.51 28.76 -0.93
C LYS A 316 0.04 28.61 -0.51
N ALA A 317 -0.89 28.71 -1.47
CA ALA A 317 -2.31 28.54 -1.24
C ALA A 317 -2.69 27.13 -0.73
N LEU A 318 -2.07 26.06 -1.24
CA LEU A 318 -2.27 24.69 -0.73
C LEU A 318 -1.84 24.59 0.74
N PHE A 319 -0.66 25.11 1.09
CA PHE A 319 -0.16 25.08 2.47
C PHE A 319 -0.98 25.94 3.43
N GLU A 320 -1.56 27.05 3.00
CA GLU A 320 -2.54 27.81 3.81
C GLU A 320 -3.79 26.98 4.16
N VAL A 321 -4.30 26.20 3.21
CA VAL A 321 -5.46 25.33 3.45
C VAL A 321 -5.08 24.19 4.39
N TYR A 322 -3.94 23.52 4.16
CA TYR A 322 -3.44 22.49 5.07
C TYR A 322 -3.27 23.02 6.50
N GLN A 323 -2.73 24.23 6.67
CA GLN A 323 -2.52 24.85 7.98
C GLN A 323 -3.82 25.03 8.79
N LYS A 324 -4.92 25.36 8.11
CA LYS A 324 -6.23 25.57 8.74
C LYS A 324 -6.85 24.26 9.22
N GLY A 325 -6.61 23.16 8.52
CA GLY A 325 -7.29 21.89 8.75
C GLY A 325 -8.74 21.91 8.26
N ASP A 326 -9.51 20.89 8.64
CA ASP A 326 -10.94 20.82 8.32
C ASP A 326 -11.80 21.78 9.17
N ALA A 327 -13.12 21.67 9.07
CA ALA A 327 -14.05 22.51 9.81
C ALA A 327 -13.93 22.41 11.36
N MET A 328 -13.38 21.31 11.88
CA MET A 328 -13.11 21.08 13.31
C MET A 328 -11.66 21.47 13.69
N GLY A 329 -10.88 22.00 12.73
CA GLY A 329 -9.45 22.27 12.87
C GLY A 329 -8.58 21.02 12.84
N LYS A 330 -9.14 19.87 12.44
CA LYS A 330 -8.45 18.58 12.39
C LYS A 330 -7.53 18.52 11.18
N THR A 331 -6.39 17.85 11.35
CA THR A 331 -5.46 17.58 10.24
C THR A 331 -6.13 16.74 9.16
N PHE A 332 -5.88 17.09 7.90
CA PHE A 332 -6.30 16.27 6.78
C PHE A 332 -5.52 14.95 6.76
N VAL A 333 -6.12 13.89 6.19
CA VAL A 333 -5.45 12.59 6.04
C VAL A 333 -4.77 12.49 4.69
N PHE A 334 -5.47 12.97 3.65
CA PHE A 334 -5.05 13.01 2.26
C PHE A 334 -5.35 14.41 1.67
N PRO A 335 -5.04 14.68 0.41
CA PRO A 335 -3.84 14.16 -0.23
C PRO A 335 -2.62 14.57 0.61
N LYS A 336 -1.64 13.68 0.74
CA LYS A 336 -0.41 13.98 1.48
C LYS A 336 0.43 14.99 0.70
N PRO A 337 0.84 16.14 1.28
CA PRO A 337 1.77 17.04 0.64
C PRO A 337 3.20 16.52 0.80
N LEU A 338 3.72 15.91 -0.27
CA LEU A 338 5.12 15.52 -0.38
C LEU A 338 5.88 16.72 -0.92
N LEU A 339 6.52 17.48 -0.02
CA LEU A 339 7.32 18.63 -0.38
C LEU A 339 8.75 18.19 -0.70
N HIS A 340 9.12 18.34 -1.96
CA HIS A 340 10.45 18.02 -2.45
C HIS A 340 11.45 19.14 -2.14
N ILE A 341 12.58 18.76 -1.55
CA ILE A 341 13.71 19.62 -1.19
C ILE A 341 14.97 19.08 -1.89
N ASN A 342 15.59 19.94 -2.69
CA ASN A 342 16.88 19.70 -3.35
C ASN A 342 17.76 20.95 -3.25
N ASP A 343 18.95 20.92 -3.85
CA ASP A 343 19.85 22.09 -3.86
C ASP A 343 19.24 23.31 -4.58
N ASP A 344 18.37 23.10 -5.57
CA ASP A 344 17.74 24.21 -6.30
C ASP A 344 16.65 24.89 -5.48
N PHE A 345 15.98 24.16 -4.58
CA PHE A 345 15.04 24.71 -3.60
C PHE A 345 15.70 25.86 -2.82
N PHE A 346 16.89 25.61 -2.26
CA PHE A 346 17.65 26.59 -1.47
C PHE A 346 18.27 27.73 -2.29
N ARG A 347 18.25 27.63 -3.63
CA ARG A 347 18.73 28.69 -4.54
C ARG A 347 17.60 29.54 -5.10
N THR A 348 16.36 29.09 -4.97
CA THR A 348 15.19 29.74 -5.55
C THR A 348 14.69 30.84 -4.64
N ALA A 349 14.42 32.03 -5.17
CA ALA A 349 13.97 33.16 -4.37
C ALA A 349 12.72 32.82 -3.53
N GLY A 350 12.64 33.33 -2.30
CA GLY A 350 11.50 33.11 -1.40
C GLY A 350 11.46 31.74 -0.70
N TRP A 351 12.48 30.88 -0.88
CA TRP A 351 12.50 29.54 -0.26
C TRP A 351 12.44 29.58 1.27
N GLU A 352 13.08 30.54 1.93
CA GLU A 352 13.09 30.65 3.39
C GLU A 352 11.68 30.89 3.95
N GLU A 353 10.97 31.86 3.38
CA GLU A 353 9.60 32.21 3.77
C GLU A 353 8.66 31.02 3.55
N PHE A 354 8.79 30.33 2.41
CA PHE A 354 7.97 29.17 2.11
C PHE A 354 8.32 27.96 3.00
N LEU A 355 9.60 27.72 3.28
CA LEU A 355 10.01 26.64 4.18
C LEU A 355 9.51 26.89 5.61
N ASP A 356 9.54 28.13 6.10
CA ASP A 356 8.94 28.50 7.38
C ASP A 356 7.43 28.21 7.40
N GLN A 357 6.70 28.53 6.32
CA GLN A 357 5.29 28.18 6.18
C GLN A 357 5.07 26.65 6.22
N ALA A 358 5.85 25.89 5.47
CA ALA A 358 5.76 24.43 5.42
C ALA A 358 6.08 23.79 6.78
N CYS A 359 7.04 24.35 7.51
CA CYS A 359 7.43 23.93 8.86
C CYS A 359 6.35 24.29 9.90
N GLU A 360 5.65 25.41 9.76
CA GLU A 360 4.51 25.76 10.59
C GLU A 360 3.35 24.76 10.39
N VAL A 361 3.07 24.36 9.14
CA VAL A 361 2.11 23.29 8.85
C VAL A 361 2.55 21.96 9.46
N ALA A 362 3.84 21.61 9.38
CA ALA A 362 4.39 20.40 9.99
C ALA A 362 4.26 20.42 11.53
N SER A 363 4.49 21.56 12.17
CA SER A 363 4.34 21.70 13.63
C SER A 363 2.88 21.61 14.07
N LYS A 364 2.00 22.33 13.38
CA LYS A 364 0.59 22.47 13.79
C LYS A 364 -0.25 21.25 13.40
N GLN A 365 -0.09 20.76 12.18
CA GLN A 365 -0.96 19.74 11.56
C GLN A 365 -0.23 18.42 11.30
N GLY A 366 1.11 18.43 11.21
CA GLY A 366 1.92 17.22 11.03
C GLY A 366 1.79 16.53 9.67
N ILE A 367 1.06 17.15 8.73
CA ILE A 367 0.74 16.54 7.44
C ILE A 367 1.84 16.72 6.39
N THR A 368 2.79 17.64 6.60
CA THR A 368 3.92 17.85 5.67
C THR A 368 4.90 16.68 5.70
N TYR A 369 5.22 16.14 4.53
CA TYR A 369 6.31 15.17 4.36
C TYR A 369 7.43 15.86 3.60
N PHE A 370 8.62 15.93 4.20
CA PHE A 370 9.79 16.49 3.56
C PHE A 370 10.52 15.36 2.83
N VAL A 371 10.54 15.43 1.50
CA VAL A 371 11.22 14.48 0.61
C VAL A 371 12.53 15.10 0.17
N PHE A 372 13.65 14.41 0.43
CA PHE A 372 14.98 14.92 0.15
C PHE A 372 15.54 14.33 -1.15
N ASP A 373 15.48 15.13 -2.19
CA ASP A 373 16.02 14.83 -3.52
C ASP A 373 17.51 15.21 -3.54
N ARG A 374 18.38 14.21 -3.70
CA ARG A 374 19.84 14.39 -3.68
C ARG A 374 20.44 14.08 -5.05
N GLY A 375 21.35 14.94 -5.51
CA GLY A 375 21.99 14.81 -6.82
C GLY A 375 21.05 15.15 -7.98
N ASP A 376 21.32 14.62 -9.16
CA ASP A 376 20.42 14.68 -10.32
C ASP A 376 19.31 13.61 -10.26
N GLU A 377 19.10 12.99 -9.10
CA GLU A 377 18.06 12.00 -8.90
C GLU A 377 16.69 12.69 -8.86
N VAL A 378 15.87 12.40 -9.86
CA VAL A 378 14.46 12.79 -9.85
C VAL A 378 13.66 11.73 -9.11
N THR A 379 13.31 12.01 -7.85
CA THR A 379 12.42 11.15 -7.08
C THR A 379 10.98 11.39 -7.49
N VAL A 380 10.41 10.51 -8.31
CA VAL A 380 8.96 10.53 -8.59
C VAL A 380 8.29 9.61 -7.57
N SER A 381 7.68 10.18 -6.52
CA SER A 381 7.04 9.38 -5.46
C SER A 381 5.73 8.80 -5.99
N GLN A 382 5.79 7.59 -6.54
CA GLN A 382 4.65 6.94 -7.21
C GLN A 382 3.50 6.62 -6.26
N CYS A 383 3.85 6.22 -5.03
CA CYS A 383 2.92 5.94 -3.94
C CYS A 383 3.73 5.75 -2.68
N CYS A 384 3.27 6.35 -1.59
CA CYS A 384 3.76 6.30 -0.23
C CYS A 384 5.21 6.65 0.03
N ARG A 385 6.19 6.38 -0.88
CA ARG A 385 7.65 6.54 -0.72
C ARG A 385 8.53 5.93 -1.87
N LEU A 386 8.00 5.51 -3.03
CA LEU A 386 8.84 4.88 -4.08
C LEU A 386 9.80 5.89 -4.72
N LYS A 387 11.13 5.65 -4.66
CA LYS A 387 12.16 6.52 -5.28
C LYS A 387 12.70 5.85 -6.54
N LEU A 388 12.23 6.28 -7.70
CA LEU A 388 12.81 5.84 -8.97
C LEU A 388 14.00 6.74 -9.30
N LYS A 389 15.16 6.14 -9.57
CA LYS A 389 16.23 6.86 -10.25
C LYS A 389 15.91 6.84 -11.73
N LEU A 390 15.59 7.99 -12.32
CA LEU A 390 15.36 8.10 -13.75
C LEU A 390 16.63 7.69 -14.50
N ARG A 391 16.49 6.74 -15.43
CA ARG A 391 17.51 6.39 -16.44
C ARG A 391 17.52 7.48 -17.50
N GLU A 392 18.52 7.51 -18.38
CA GLU A 392 18.57 8.47 -19.49
C GLU A 392 17.30 8.45 -20.36
N GLU A 393 16.74 7.26 -20.58
CA GLU A 393 15.45 7.05 -21.26
C GLU A 393 14.28 7.74 -20.54
N ASP A 394 14.30 7.76 -19.21
CA ASP A 394 13.23 8.34 -18.41
C ASP A 394 13.36 9.88 -18.33
N LEU A 395 14.58 10.44 -18.45
CA LEU A 395 14.81 11.88 -18.60
C LEU A 395 14.30 12.41 -19.95
N LEU A 396 14.44 11.64 -21.03
CA LEU A 396 13.84 11.98 -22.32
C LEU A 396 12.32 11.95 -22.26
N GLU A 397 11.75 11.00 -21.51
CA GLU A 397 10.30 10.90 -21.34
C GLU A 397 9.71 12.05 -20.51
N ALA A 398 10.50 12.71 -19.66
CA ALA A 398 10.07 13.89 -18.92
C ALA A 398 9.72 15.09 -19.84
N LEU A 399 10.22 15.11 -21.08
CA LEU A 399 9.78 16.07 -22.12
C LEU A 399 8.38 15.77 -22.67
N THR A 400 7.83 14.60 -22.36
CA THR A 400 6.46 14.19 -22.63
C THR A 400 5.77 13.77 -21.32
N PRO A 401 5.51 14.72 -20.40
CA PRO A 401 5.14 14.36 -19.04
C PRO A 401 3.81 13.60 -18.94
N GLU A 402 2.97 13.60 -19.98
CA GLU A 402 1.78 12.73 -20.05
C GLU A 402 2.13 11.23 -19.95
N ARG A 403 3.31 10.83 -20.41
CA ARG A 403 3.83 9.46 -20.39
C ARG A 403 4.43 9.04 -19.04
N MET A 404 4.62 9.99 -18.11
CA MET A 404 5.12 9.75 -16.76
C MET A 404 4.06 9.04 -15.90
N ARG A 405 3.92 7.74 -16.13
CA ARG A 405 3.07 6.81 -15.39
C ARG A 405 3.92 5.64 -14.96
N PHE A 406 4.04 5.43 -13.66
CA PHE A 406 4.80 4.31 -13.14
C PHE A 406 3.98 3.56 -12.11
N SER A 407 4.25 2.27 -11.95
CA SER A 407 3.45 1.41 -11.09
C SER A 407 4.31 0.34 -10.43
N ALA A 408 3.99 0.07 -9.18
CA ALA A 408 4.48 -1.13 -8.50
C ALA A 408 3.42 -2.23 -8.64
N LEU A 409 3.85 -3.43 -9.02
CA LEU A 409 2.91 -4.52 -9.25
C LEU A 409 2.38 -5.13 -7.95
N GLN A 410 3.28 -5.36 -7.00
CA GLN A 410 2.99 -5.99 -5.71
C GLN A 410 4.06 -5.61 -4.68
N ASN A 411 3.69 -5.67 -3.40
CA ASN A 411 4.60 -5.71 -2.28
C ASN A 411 4.60 -7.10 -1.63
N ILE A 412 5.79 -7.63 -1.37
CA ILE A 412 5.97 -8.88 -0.63
C ILE A 412 6.97 -8.64 0.50
N THR A 413 6.50 -8.66 1.75
CA THR A 413 7.35 -8.45 2.93
C THR A 413 8.00 -9.75 3.40
N ILE A 414 9.29 -9.68 3.66
CA ILE A 414 10.13 -10.74 4.23
C ILE A 414 10.15 -10.60 5.76
N ASN A 415 9.92 -11.70 6.46
CA ASN A 415 9.99 -11.77 7.91
C ASN A 415 11.44 -11.99 8.36
N LEU A 416 12.18 -10.89 8.61
CA LEU A 416 13.59 -10.97 8.98
C LEU A 416 13.83 -11.69 10.32
N PRO A 417 13.05 -11.46 11.39
CA PRO A 417 13.20 -12.21 12.65
C PRO A 417 13.19 -13.73 12.43
N ARG A 418 12.27 -14.24 11.59
CA ARG A 418 12.19 -15.67 11.31
C ARG A 418 13.41 -16.24 10.61
N ILE A 419 14.04 -15.45 9.74
CA ILE A 419 15.29 -15.85 9.10
C ILE A 419 16.38 -16.02 10.16
N ALA A 420 16.45 -15.11 11.15
CA ALA A 420 17.37 -15.25 12.28
C ALA A 420 17.11 -16.51 13.11
N TYR A 421 15.84 -16.83 13.37
CA TYR A 421 15.45 -18.03 14.12
C TYR A 421 15.91 -19.32 13.42
N ARG A 422 15.80 -19.35 12.09
CA ARG A 422 16.26 -20.50 11.27
C ARG A 422 17.78 -20.57 11.14
N ALA A 423 18.45 -19.42 11.23
CA ALA A 423 19.91 -19.34 11.12
C ALA A 423 20.65 -19.82 12.37
N GLN A 424 19.97 -19.96 13.53
CA GLN A 424 20.55 -20.52 14.76
C GLN A 424 21.92 -19.90 15.13
N GLY A 425 22.09 -18.60 14.92
CA GLY A 425 23.33 -17.86 15.22
C GLY A 425 24.44 -17.96 14.14
N SER A 426 24.24 -18.72 13.06
CA SER A 426 25.20 -18.80 11.95
C SER A 426 24.97 -17.69 10.91
N ASP A 427 25.98 -16.83 10.70
CA ASP A 427 25.96 -15.81 9.65
C ASP A 427 25.79 -16.46 8.26
N GLU A 428 26.45 -17.58 7.98
CA GLU A 428 26.34 -18.29 6.70
C GLU A 428 24.92 -18.79 6.43
N MET A 429 24.28 -19.40 7.42
CA MET A 429 22.90 -19.86 7.28
C MET A 429 21.93 -18.68 7.14
N LEU A 430 22.16 -17.58 7.85
CA LEU A 430 21.35 -16.37 7.75
C LEU A 430 21.34 -15.80 6.33
N PHE A 431 22.51 -15.61 5.73
CA PHE A 431 22.60 -15.10 4.35
C PHE A 431 22.05 -16.09 3.32
N SER A 432 22.29 -17.39 3.49
CA SER A 432 21.67 -18.42 2.63
C SER A 432 20.13 -18.38 2.70
N GLU A 433 19.54 -18.27 3.89
CA GLU A 433 18.08 -18.19 4.05
C GLU A 433 17.49 -16.88 3.50
N LEU A 434 18.22 -15.76 3.58
CA LEU A 434 17.86 -14.50 2.91
C LEU A 434 17.79 -14.69 1.38
N GLU A 435 18.82 -15.27 0.78
CA GLU A 435 18.87 -15.50 -0.67
C GLU A 435 17.74 -16.41 -1.14
N LYS A 436 17.50 -17.53 -0.44
CA LYS A 436 16.38 -18.44 -0.74
C LYS A 436 15.04 -17.72 -0.68
N THR A 437 14.83 -16.89 0.34
CA THR A 437 13.56 -16.18 0.53
C THR A 437 13.36 -15.10 -0.54
N LEU A 438 14.40 -14.35 -0.89
CA LEU A 438 14.36 -13.34 -1.97
C LEU A 438 14.10 -13.98 -3.35
N GLU A 439 14.66 -15.15 -3.61
CA GLU A 439 14.35 -15.94 -4.81
C GLU A 439 12.86 -16.34 -4.86
N MET A 440 12.24 -16.69 -3.73
CA MET A 440 10.79 -16.92 -3.66
C MET A 440 9.99 -15.64 -3.96
N VAL A 441 10.42 -14.49 -3.44
CA VAL A 441 9.81 -13.18 -3.73
C VAL A 441 9.83 -12.88 -5.23
N ALA A 442 10.97 -13.09 -5.90
CA ALA A 442 11.08 -12.90 -7.35
C ALA A 442 10.12 -13.81 -8.14
N ARG A 443 10.01 -15.09 -7.77
CA ARG A 443 9.06 -16.02 -8.41
C ARG A 443 7.60 -15.61 -8.19
N ALA A 444 7.25 -15.17 -6.99
CA ALA A 444 5.89 -14.69 -6.69
C ALA A 444 5.53 -13.48 -7.55
N HIS A 445 6.46 -12.52 -7.71
CA HIS A 445 6.28 -11.37 -8.58
C HIS A 445 6.04 -11.76 -10.04
N LEU A 446 6.77 -12.75 -10.57
CA LEU A 446 6.55 -13.26 -11.92
C LEU A 446 5.19 -13.93 -12.09
N GLN A 447 4.73 -14.70 -11.08
CA GLN A 447 3.41 -15.32 -11.07
C GLN A 447 2.30 -14.25 -11.13
N LYS A 448 2.40 -13.22 -10.29
CA LYS A 448 1.49 -12.07 -10.32
C LYS A 448 1.55 -11.31 -11.65
N LYS A 449 2.74 -11.10 -12.22
CA LYS A 449 2.92 -10.41 -13.52
C LYS A 449 2.17 -11.13 -14.63
N ARG A 450 2.33 -12.46 -14.72
CA ARG A 450 1.64 -13.30 -15.71
C ARG A 450 0.12 -13.23 -15.54
N PHE A 451 -0.36 -13.27 -14.29
CA PHE A 451 -1.79 -13.16 -14.01
C PHE A 451 -2.35 -11.81 -14.48
N ILE A 452 -1.74 -10.68 -14.10
CA ILE A 452 -2.20 -9.36 -14.56
C ILE A 452 -2.10 -9.22 -16.09
N ALA A 453 -1.04 -9.72 -16.72
CA ALA A 453 -0.91 -9.70 -18.18
C ALA A 453 -2.07 -10.46 -18.86
N SER A 454 -2.44 -11.64 -18.36
CA SER A 454 -3.59 -12.41 -18.89
C SER A 454 -4.93 -11.67 -18.75
N LEU A 455 -5.11 -10.85 -17.71
CA LEU A 455 -6.29 -10.00 -17.57
C LEU A 455 -6.28 -8.84 -18.57
N MET A 456 -5.10 -8.26 -18.85
CA MET A 456 -4.94 -7.20 -19.85
C MET A 456 -5.14 -7.70 -21.28
N GLU A 457 -4.81 -8.96 -21.57
CA GLU A 457 -5.05 -9.60 -22.87
C GLU A 457 -6.55 -9.69 -23.24
N LEU A 458 -7.45 -9.63 -22.26
CA LEU A 458 -8.90 -9.52 -22.49
C LEU A 458 -9.32 -8.16 -23.07
N GLY A 459 -8.41 -7.18 -23.08
CA GLY A 459 -8.58 -5.90 -23.76
C GLY A 459 -9.71 -5.04 -23.19
N ARG A 460 -10.45 -4.37 -24.09
CA ARG A 460 -11.47 -3.35 -23.72
C ARG A 460 -12.67 -3.91 -22.97
N GLU A 461 -13.03 -5.16 -23.21
CA GLU A 461 -14.10 -5.87 -22.51
C GLU A 461 -13.60 -6.58 -21.24
N GLY A 462 -12.29 -6.51 -20.97
CA GLY A 462 -11.66 -7.15 -19.83
C GLY A 462 -11.89 -6.40 -18.51
N PRO A 463 -11.68 -7.08 -17.37
CA PRO A 463 -11.90 -6.51 -16.04
C PRO A 463 -10.92 -5.39 -15.68
N VAL A 464 -9.81 -5.28 -16.42
CA VAL A 464 -8.77 -4.26 -16.23
C VAL A 464 -8.71 -3.27 -17.41
N SER A 465 -9.81 -3.09 -18.14
CA SER A 465 -9.87 -2.30 -19.39
C SER A 465 -9.29 -0.89 -19.27
N LEU A 466 -9.48 -0.20 -18.14
CA LEU A 466 -8.86 1.10 -17.87
C LEU A 466 -7.34 1.07 -17.99
N LEU A 467 -6.70 0.02 -17.47
CA LEU A 467 -5.24 -0.16 -17.52
C LEU A 467 -4.73 -0.48 -18.93
N THR A 468 -5.63 -0.83 -19.85
CA THR A 468 -5.34 -1.10 -21.27
C THR A 468 -5.64 0.08 -22.19
N MET A 469 -6.17 1.20 -21.66
CA MET A 469 -6.41 2.40 -22.46
C MET A 469 -5.11 2.88 -23.10
N GLU A 470 -5.21 3.30 -24.36
CA GLU A 470 -4.09 3.79 -25.14
C GLU A 470 -4.47 5.13 -25.76
N HIS A 471 -3.85 6.22 -25.29
CA HIS A 471 -4.05 7.57 -25.82
C HIS A 471 -2.76 8.21 -26.34
N ASP A 472 -1.62 7.72 -25.90
CA ASP A 472 -0.28 8.18 -26.26
C ASP A 472 0.59 7.10 -26.93
N GLY A 473 -0.05 6.03 -27.43
CA GLY A 473 0.60 4.92 -28.13
C GLY A 473 1.11 3.79 -27.23
N GLU A 474 0.86 3.87 -25.92
CA GLU A 474 1.15 2.80 -24.96
C GLU A 474 -0.06 2.55 -24.03
N PRO A 475 -0.24 1.32 -23.52
CA PRO A 475 -1.23 1.04 -22.48
C PRO A 475 -1.01 1.91 -21.24
N TYR A 476 -2.10 2.27 -20.55
CA TYR A 476 -2.03 3.08 -19.33
C TYR A 476 -1.13 2.42 -18.26
N LEU A 477 -1.24 1.11 -18.07
CA LEU A 477 -0.30 0.30 -17.29
C LEU A 477 0.79 -0.29 -18.19
N ARG A 478 2.04 0.13 -17.97
CA ARG A 478 3.20 -0.29 -18.76
C ARG A 478 3.91 -1.47 -18.08
N LEU A 479 3.66 -2.69 -18.55
CA LEU A 479 4.13 -3.94 -17.93
C LEU A 479 5.65 -4.10 -17.93
N ASP A 480 6.33 -3.49 -18.89
CA ASP A 480 7.80 -3.44 -19.04
C ASP A 480 8.45 -2.48 -18.04
N ARG A 481 7.70 -1.49 -17.52
CA ARG A 481 8.18 -0.47 -16.58
C ARG A 481 7.73 -0.70 -15.14
N LEU A 482 7.19 -1.87 -14.84
CA LEU A 482 6.76 -2.22 -13.49
C LEU A 482 7.95 -2.34 -12.54
N THR A 483 7.75 -1.82 -11.33
CA THR A 483 8.64 -2.07 -10.19
C THR A 483 8.05 -3.16 -9.28
N TYR A 484 8.91 -3.99 -8.71
CA TYR A 484 8.53 -5.14 -7.89
C TYR A 484 9.14 -4.98 -6.50
N LEU A 485 8.31 -4.87 -5.47
CA LEU A 485 8.77 -4.48 -4.14
C LEU A 485 9.08 -5.72 -3.29
N ALA A 486 10.30 -5.78 -2.78
CA ALA A 486 10.74 -6.72 -1.76
C ALA A 486 10.77 -5.99 -0.41
N GLY A 487 9.64 -6.03 0.29
CA GLY A 487 9.50 -5.43 1.60
C GLY A 487 10.33 -6.16 2.65
N LEU A 488 10.82 -5.43 3.64
CA LEU A 488 11.45 -6.02 4.83
C LEU A 488 10.73 -5.57 6.11
N LEU A 489 10.81 -6.38 7.16
CA LEU A 489 10.21 -6.11 8.47
C LEU A 489 11.08 -6.72 9.58
N GLY A 490 11.23 -5.99 10.69
CA GLY A 490 11.82 -6.53 11.92
C GLY A 490 13.33 -6.67 11.87
N LEU A 491 14.04 -5.77 11.18
CA LEU A 491 15.50 -5.80 11.17
C LEU A 491 16.06 -5.67 12.60
N ASN A 492 15.44 -4.82 13.43
CA ASN A 492 15.84 -4.66 14.83
C ASN A 492 15.77 -5.98 15.59
N GLU A 493 14.69 -6.74 15.46
CA GLU A 493 14.51 -8.02 16.15
C GLU A 493 15.36 -9.14 15.55
N MET A 494 15.61 -9.14 14.23
CA MET A 494 16.60 -10.03 13.59
C MET A 494 17.98 -9.82 14.19
N VAL A 495 18.46 -8.58 14.25
CA VAL A 495 19.80 -8.27 14.79
C VAL A 495 19.86 -8.58 16.28
N GLN A 496 18.81 -8.23 17.04
CA GLN A 496 18.75 -8.54 18.47
C GLN A 496 18.84 -10.04 18.74
N TYR A 497 18.09 -10.87 18.00
CA TYR A 497 18.16 -12.32 18.17
C TYR A 497 19.54 -12.87 17.78
N HIS A 498 20.10 -12.38 16.67
CA HIS A 498 21.32 -12.95 16.08
C HIS A 498 22.62 -12.48 16.75
N LYS A 499 22.66 -11.25 17.26
CA LYS A 499 23.86 -10.64 17.88
C LYS A 499 23.68 -10.32 19.38
N GLY A 500 22.49 -10.54 19.94
CA GLY A 500 22.18 -10.28 21.35
C GLY A 500 21.95 -8.81 21.72
N THR A 501 22.05 -7.88 20.76
CA THR A 501 21.89 -6.43 20.96
C THR A 501 21.07 -5.80 19.84
N GLN A 502 20.31 -4.76 20.17
CA GLN A 502 19.46 -4.04 19.22
C GLN A 502 20.27 -3.06 18.35
N LEU A 503 19.71 -2.64 17.22
CA LEU A 503 20.37 -1.74 16.26
C LEU A 503 20.89 -0.43 16.86
N HIS A 504 20.21 0.07 17.89
CA HIS A 504 20.55 1.35 18.51
C HIS A 504 21.53 1.21 19.69
N GLU A 505 21.75 0.00 20.20
CA GLU A 505 22.51 -0.27 21.43
C GLU A 505 24.02 -0.46 21.18
N SER A 506 24.42 -0.88 19.97
CA SER A 506 25.82 -1.14 19.63
C SER A 506 26.15 -0.74 18.18
N PRO A 507 27.32 -0.10 17.93
CA PRO A 507 27.82 0.14 16.57
C PRO A 507 28.01 -1.15 15.76
N GLU A 508 28.37 -2.25 16.40
CA GLU A 508 28.52 -3.57 15.77
C GLU A 508 27.16 -4.12 15.32
N ALA A 509 26.12 -3.96 16.14
CA ALA A 509 24.74 -4.33 15.78
C ALA A 509 24.23 -3.52 14.59
N LEU A 510 24.46 -2.20 14.59
CA LEU A 510 24.10 -1.31 13.48
C LEU A 510 24.84 -1.70 12.19
N ARG A 511 26.16 -1.93 12.26
CA ARG A 511 26.98 -2.39 11.13
C ARG A 511 26.51 -3.74 10.59
N PHE A 512 26.13 -4.67 11.46
CA PHE A 512 25.55 -5.94 11.03
C PHE A 512 24.21 -5.77 10.32
N GLY A 513 23.33 -4.92 10.85
CA GLY A 513 22.07 -4.55 10.18
C GLY A 513 22.31 -3.98 8.79
N LEU A 514 23.27 -3.07 8.64
CA LEU A 514 23.66 -2.50 7.34
C LEU A 514 24.18 -3.57 6.38
N LYS A 515 25.01 -4.51 6.87
CA LYS A 515 25.50 -5.65 6.08
C LYS A 515 24.34 -6.51 5.56
N VAL A 516 23.34 -6.78 6.40
CA VAL A 516 22.13 -7.53 6.00
C VAL A 516 21.39 -6.81 4.89
N VAL A 517 21.06 -5.52 5.07
CA VAL A 517 20.29 -4.75 4.07
C VAL A 517 21.08 -4.58 2.77
N ALA A 518 22.39 -4.33 2.85
CA ALA A 518 23.26 -4.24 1.67
C ALA A 518 23.28 -5.56 0.89
N HIS A 519 23.42 -6.69 1.58
CA HIS A 519 23.36 -8.00 0.95
C HIS A 519 21.99 -8.25 0.27
N MET A 520 20.88 -7.94 0.95
CA MET A 520 19.55 -8.06 0.35
C MET A 520 19.39 -7.19 -0.91
N SER A 521 19.97 -5.99 -0.90
CA SER A 521 19.92 -5.06 -2.03
C SER A 521 20.66 -5.63 -3.25
N LEU A 522 21.89 -6.15 -3.04
CA LEU A 522 22.66 -6.83 -4.09
C LEU A 522 21.96 -8.07 -4.64
N VAL A 523 21.28 -8.84 -3.77
CA VAL A 523 20.49 -10.00 -4.20
C VAL A 523 19.30 -9.55 -5.04
N CYS A 524 18.61 -8.46 -4.69
CA CYS A 524 17.53 -7.91 -5.52
C CYS A 524 18.04 -7.50 -6.91
N GLU A 525 19.21 -6.87 -7.01
CA GLU A 525 19.83 -6.50 -8.29
C GLU A 525 20.16 -7.75 -9.13
N ARG A 526 20.83 -8.75 -8.54
CA ARG A 526 21.13 -10.03 -9.20
C ARG A 526 19.87 -10.76 -9.68
N LEU A 527 18.81 -10.77 -8.87
CA LEU A 527 17.53 -11.38 -9.24
C LEU A 527 16.80 -10.58 -10.32
N SER A 528 16.95 -9.26 -10.31
CA SER A 528 16.40 -8.38 -11.34
C SER A 528 16.97 -8.69 -12.71
N GLU A 529 18.30 -8.83 -12.79
CA GLU A 529 19.01 -9.24 -14.00
C GLU A 529 18.60 -10.65 -14.44
N LYS A 530 18.62 -11.62 -13.51
CA LYS A 530 18.28 -13.03 -13.77
C LYS A 530 16.88 -13.21 -14.36
N TYR A 531 15.91 -12.43 -13.87
CA TYR A 531 14.50 -12.59 -14.22
C TYR A 531 13.94 -11.53 -15.17
N GLY A 532 14.73 -10.53 -15.56
CA GLY A 532 14.30 -9.44 -16.43
C GLY A 532 13.16 -8.60 -15.84
N ILE A 533 13.22 -8.32 -14.53
CA ILE A 533 12.23 -7.51 -13.79
C ILE A 533 12.96 -6.54 -12.86
N ASN A 534 12.37 -5.39 -12.52
CA ASN A 534 12.99 -4.40 -11.63
C ASN A 534 12.59 -4.64 -10.15
N ILE A 535 13.34 -5.47 -9.43
CA ILE A 535 13.11 -5.75 -8.01
C ILE A 535 13.88 -4.75 -7.15
N VAL A 536 13.19 -4.10 -6.22
CA VAL A 536 13.81 -3.14 -5.29
C VAL A 536 13.37 -3.42 -3.86
N LEU A 537 14.24 -3.12 -2.90
CA LEU A 537 13.90 -3.18 -1.48
C LEU A 537 12.94 -2.07 -1.08
N GLU A 538 12.02 -2.41 -0.19
CA GLU A 538 11.08 -1.47 0.41
C GLU A 538 11.08 -1.54 1.94
N GLU A 539 11.05 -0.38 2.60
CA GLU A 539 10.55 -0.30 3.97
C GLU A 539 9.01 -0.45 3.97
N SER A 540 8.55 -1.69 4.13
CA SER A 540 7.14 -2.03 4.28
C SER A 540 6.46 -1.09 5.28
N PRO A 541 5.27 -0.54 5.02
CA PRO A 541 4.57 0.29 6.02
C PRO A 541 4.21 -0.48 7.31
N ALA A 542 4.05 -1.80 7.23
CA ALA A 542 3.78 -2.72 8.32
C ALA A 542 2.60 -2.36 9.24
N GLU A 543 1.50 -1.89 8.66
CA GLU A 543 0.28 -1.58 9.40
C GLU A 543 -0.30 -2.82 10.09
N SER A 544 -0.55 -3.88 9.31
CA SER A 544 -1.04 -5.17 9.79
C SER A 544 0.05 -6.25 9.81
N SER A 545 1.01 -6.21 8.89
CA SER A 545 2.05 -7.25 8.76
C SER A 545 2.96 -7.33 9.99
N GLY A 546 3.22 -6.20 10.67
CA GLY A 546 3.96 -6.13 11.93
C GLY A 546 3.38 -7.00 13.04
N TYR A 547 2.05 -6.94 13.22
CA TYR A 547 1.33 -7.76 14.19
C TYR A 547 1.13 -9.20 13.70
N ARG A 548 0.74 -9.36 12.43
CA ARG A 548 0.46 -10.68 11.84
C ARG A 548 1.67 -11.60 11.90
N LEU A 549 2.83 -11.12 11.47
CA LEU A 549 4.05 -11.94 11.44
C LEU A 549 4.52 -12.29 12.85
N ALA A 550 4.50 -11.33 13.77
CA ALA A 550 4.75 -11.56 15.19
C ALA A 550 3.83 -12.63 15.80
N LYS A 551 2.53 -12.59 15.48
CA LYS A 551 1.54 -13.57 15.96
C LYS A 551 1.78 -14.97 15.40
N LEU A 552 2.20 -15.08 14.15
CA LEU A 552 2.57 -16.35 13.55
C LEU A 552 3.88 -16.89 14.14
N ASP A 553 4.86 -16.03 14.42
CA ASP A 553 6.09 -16.45 15.11
C ASP A 553 5.82 -16.92 16.54
N MET A 554 4.91 -16.28 17.27
CA MET A 554 4.46 -16.80 18.57
C MET A 554 3.83 -18.20 18.49
N LYS A 555 3.30 -18.59 17.33
CA LYS A 555 2.73 -19.94 17.10
C LYS A 555 3.80 -20.95 16.69
N TYR A 556 4.68 -20.59 15.76
CA TYR A 556 5.62 -21.53 15.12
C TYR A 556 7.04 -21.50 15.71
N TYR A 557 7.44 -20.39 16.33
CA TYR A 557 8.75 -20.14 16.95
C TYR A 557 8.59 -19.45 18.33
N PRO A 558 7.76 -19.99 19.25
CA PRO A 558 7.36 -19.29 20.48
C PRO A 558 8.54 -18.90 21.37
N GLU A 559 9.57 -19.74 21.48
CA GLU A 559 10.71 -19.47 22.36
C GLU A 559 11.56 -18.34 21.81
N GLN A 560 11.87 -18.37 20.52
CA GLN A 560 12.65 -17.33 19.85
C GLN A 560 11.89 -16.00 19.75
N ALA A 561 10.58 -16.05 19.50
CA ALA A 561 9.75 -14.86 19.38
C ALA A 561 9.66 -14.07 20.69
N LYS A 562 9.45 -14.77 21.81
CA LYS A 562 9.35 -14.14 23.15
C LYS A 562 10.59 -13.33 23.54
N GLU A 563 11.77 -13.69 23.04
CA GLU A 563 13.03 -13.02 23.37
C GLU A 563 13.13 -11.60 22.79
N VAL A 564 12.51 -11.35 21.63
CA VAL A 564 12.76 -10.12 20.85
C VAL A 564 11.51 -9.28 20.58
N LEU A 565 10.31 -9.86 20.70
CA LEU A 565 9.06 -9.14 20.45
C LEU A 565 8.93 -7.87 21.29
N LYS A 566 8.37 -6.83 20.65
CA LYS A 566 8.06 -5.55 21.31
C LYS A 566 6.61 -5.53 21.77
N GLY A 567 6.25 -4.53 22.54
CA GLY A 567 4.92 -4.39 23.13
C GLY A 567 4.69 -5.30 24.35
N ASP A 568 3.44 -5.73 24.53
CA ASP A 568 2.98 -6.50 25.68
C ASP A 568 2.38 -7.84 25.22
N ALA A 569 3.06 -8.93 25.56
CA ALA A 569 2.64 -10.29 25.25
C ALA A 569 1.38 -10.72 25.99
N VAL A 570 1.19 -10.26 27.24
CA VAL A 570 0.04 -10.63 28.09
C VAL A 570 -1.24 -9.98 27.56
N ALA A 571 -1.15 -8.72 27.10
CA ALA A 571 -2.27 -8.00 26.52
C ALA A 571 -2.57 -8.36 25.05
N ASP A 572 -1.79 -9.26 24.43
CA ASP A 572 -1.82 -9.55 22.99
C ASP A 572 -1.60 -8.27 22.13
N GLN A 573 -0.78 -7.34 22.65
CA GLN A 573 -0.40 -6.05 22.06
C GLN A 573 1.09 -6.03 21.76
N TYR A 574 1.58 -7.06 21.07
CA TYR A 574 2.98 -7.21 20.68
C TYR A 574 3.16 -7.04 19.17
N TYR A 575 4.37 -6.75 18.71
CA TYR A 575 4.65 -6.48 17.30
C TYR A 575 6.15 -6.59 16.98
N TYR A 576 6.48 -6.71 15.69
CA TYR A 576 7.83 -6.46 15.17
C TYR A 576 8.01 -5.00 14.77
N THR A 577 9.20 -4.46 15.01
CA THR A 577 9.54 -3.08 14.66
C THR A 577 9.51 -2.90 13.15
N ASN A 578 8.99 -1.75 12.71
CA ASN A 578 8.77 -1.50 11.30
C ASN A 578 10.08 -1.49 10.51
N SER A 579 10.21 -2.34 9.48
CA SER A 579 11.32 -2.32 8.52
C SER A 579 12.72 -2.22 9.15
N VAL A 580 13.47 -1.16 8.84
CA VAL A 580 14.80 -0.84 9.39
C VAL A 580 14.74 0.16 10.56
N HIS A 581 13.54 0.46 11.07
CA HIS A 581 13.39 1.43 12.14
C HIS A 581 14.03 0.90 13.42
N LEU A 582 14.54 1.83 14.22
CA LEU A 582 14.98 1.53 15.56
C LEU A 582 13.76 1.30 16.45
N ALA A 583 13.93 0.53 17.53
CA ALA A 583 12.84 0.28 18.47
C ALA A 583 12.15 1.60 18.89
N THR A 584 10.82 1.59 18.93
CA THR A 584 10.01 2.80 19.16
C THR A 584 10.19 3.40 20.55
N HIS A 585 10.54 2.56 21.53
CA HIS A 585 10.84 2.93 22.91
C HIS A 585 12.33 3.24 23.15
N ALA A 586 13.19 3.11 22.13
CA ALA A 586 14.62 3.36 22.29
C ALA A 586 14.89 4.77 22.83
N ASP A 587 15.63 4.86 23.92
CA ASP A 587 15.98 6.11 24.59
C ASP A 587 17.22 6.74 23.97
N ILE A 588 17.07 7.19 22.72
CA ILE A 588 18.11 7.85 21.95
C ILE A 588 17.64 9.23 21.51
N ASP A 589 18.59 10.14 21.29
CA ASP A 589 18.28 11.45 20.73
C ASP A 589 17.68 11.31 19.32
N TYR A 590 16.82 12.25 18.95
CA TYR A 590 16.10 12.18 17.68
C TYR A 590 16.99 12.52 16.47
N ILE A 591 18.03 13.36 16.63
CA ILE A 591 19.05 13.57 15.59
C ILE A 591 19.81 12.26 15.40
N GLU A 592 20.25 11.63 16.48
CA GLU A 592 20.94 10.33 16.44
C GLU A 592 20.06 9.25 15.79
N ARG A 593 18.76 9.22 16.12
CA ARG A 593 17.78 8.32 15.48
C ARG A 593 17.71 8.56 13.97
N VAL A 594 17.59 9.80 13.54
CA VAL A 594 17.55 10.13 12.10
C VAL A 594 18.86 9.76 11.42
N GLN A 595 20.01 10.08 12.01
CA GLN A 595 21.32 9.71 11.50
C GLN A 595 21.44 8.20 11.32
N LYS A 596 21.21 7.41 12.38
CA LYS A 596 21.30 5.94 12.34
C LYS A 596 20.33 5.31 11.34
N GLN A 597 19.06 5.74 11.30
CA GLN A 597 18.11 5.20 10.33
C GLN A 597 18.44 5.62 8.89
N SER A 598 18.93 6.84 8.70
CA SER A 598 19.25 7.35 7.36
C SER A 598 20.36 6.57 6.66
N LEU A 599 21.24 5.89 7.40
CA LEU A 599 22.28 5.03 6.85
C LEU A 599 21.74 3.89 5.97
N PHE A 600 20.50 3.44 6.22
CA PHE A 600 19.86 2.38 5.45
C PHE A 600 19.24 2.87 4.14
N HIS A 601 18.85 4.14 4.09
CA HIS A 601 18.03 4.66 2.99
C HIS A 601 18.71 4.61 1.59
N PRO A 602 20.03 4.81 1.44
CA PRO A 602 20.70 4.61 0.14
C PRO A 602 20.57 3.18 -0.41
N LEU A 603 20.40 2.18 0.48
CA LEU A 603 20.28 0.77 0.12
C LEU A 603 18.84 0.37 -0.23
N ILE A 604 17.88 1.24 0.11
CA ILE A 604 16.44 1.00 0.00
C ILE A 604 15.84 2.01 -0.98
N LYS A 605 15.56 1.55 -2.20
CA LYS A 605 15.08 2.40 -3.30
C LYS A 605 13.56 2.69 -3.23
N ALA A 606 12.84 2.14 -2.24
CA ALA A 606 11.41 2.37 -2.05
C ALA A 606 11.02 2.43 -0.56
N GLY A 607 10.00 3.20 -0.18
CA GLY A 607 9.40 3.01 1.15
C GLY A 607 10.09 3.74 2.32
N ALA A 608 11.24 4.40 2.12
CA ALA A 608 12.07 4.91 3.21
C ALA A 608 11.55 6.21 3.86
N ILE A 609 11.20 6.15 5.16
CA ILE A 609 10.77 7.31 5.96
C ILE A 609 11.35 7.25 7.36
N ILE A 610 11.55 8.40 7.97
CA ILE A 610 11.78 8.51 9.41
C ILE A 610 10.68 9.35 10.06
N HIS A 611 10.12 8.84 11.15
CA HIS A 611 9.09 9.52 11.93
C HIS A 611 9.71 10.23 13.14
N VAL A 612 9.40 11.51 13.27
CA VAL A 612 9.65 12.27 14.49
C VAL A 612 8.34 12.39 15.25
N TRP A 613 8.16 11.59 16.29
CA TRP A 613 6.93 11.55 17.10
C TRP A 613 6.87 12.75 18.04
N LEU A 614 5.97 13.69 17.81
CA LEU A 614 5.89 14.92 18.62
C LEU A 614 4.97 14.79 19.83
N GLY A 615 4.02 13.85 19.81
CA GLY A 615 2.98 13.79 20.83
C GLY A 615 2.19 15.09 20.92
N GLU A 616 2.04 15.62 22.13
CA GLU A 616 1.37 16.90 22.40
C GLU A 616 2.24 18.13 22.16
N HIS A 617 3.55 18.01 21.89
CA HIS A 617 4.48 19.15 21.73
C HIS A 617 4.42 19.87 20.38
N GLN A 618 4.18 21.18 20.39
CA GLN A 618 4.15 22.04 19.20
C GLN A 618 5.43 22.87 19.07
N PRO A 619 6.50 22.32 18.48
CA PRO A 619 7.76 23.04 18.38
C PRO A 619 7.63 24.26 17.46
N PRO A 620 8.37 25.35 17.70
CA PRO A 620 8.39 26.50 16.80
C PRO A 620 8.79 26.08 15.37
N ALA A 621 8.17 26.68 14.35
CA ALA A 621 8.50 26.41 12.95
C ALA A 621 10.01 26.55 12.66
N ALA A 622 10.67 27.55 13.25
CA ALA A 622 12.12 27.74 13.11
C ALA A 622 12.97 26.56 13.63
N SER A 623 12.49 25.83 14.65
CA SER A 623 13.17 24.62 15.14
C SER A 623 13.04 23.47 14.14
N ILE A 624 11.86 23.29 13.54
CA ILE A 624 11.65 22.32 12.47
C ILE A 624 12.48 22.69 11.25
N ARG A 625 12.51 23.97 10.83
CA ARG A 625 13.32 24.45 9.70
C ARG A 625 14.80 24.09 9.87
N ARG A 626 15.41 24.50 10.98
CA ARG A 626 16.82 24.16 11.28
C ARG A 626 17.07 22.67 11.24
N PHE A 627 16.11 21.87 11.72
CA PHE A 627 16.23 20.41 11.69
C PHE A 627 16.12 19.85 10.27
N VAL A 628 15.19 20.33 9.45
CA VAL A 628 15.06 19.95 8.02
C VAL A 628 16.32 20.31 7.24
N GLU A 629 16.87 21.51 7.44
CA GLU A 629 18.13 21.97 6.85
C GLU A 629 19.30 21.06 7.26
N LYS A 630 19.46 20.76 8.56
CA LYS A 630 20.49 19.83 9.06
C LYS A 630 20.32 18.41 8.49
N ILE A 631 19.09 17.89 8.42
CA ILE A 631 18.84 16.56 7.83
C ILE A 631 19.27 16.52 6.37
N PHE A 632 18.91 17.54 5.59
CA PHE A 632 19.29 17.62 4.18
C PHE A 632 20.82 17.67 4.01
N ALA A 633 21.49 18.48 4.83
CA ALA A 633 22.93 18.70 4.76
C ALA A 633 23.75 17.49 5.26
N ASP A 634 23.37 16.89 6.39
CA ASP A 634 24.25 16.04 7.21
C ASP A 634 23.86 14.56 7.24
N THR A 635 22.76 14.16 6.58
CA THR A 635 22.26 12.78 6.61
C THR A 635 21.90 12.26 5.22
N ASN A 636 21.60 10.96 5.15
CA ASN A 636 21.09 10.30 3.95
C ASN A 636 19.57 10.07 3.99
N ALA A 637 18.83 10.81 4.84
CA ALA A 637 17.40 10.59 5.01
C ALA A 637 16.64 10.84 3.70
N ALA A 638 15.74 9.95 3.28
CA ALA A 638 15.00 10.09 2.02
C ALA A 638 13.73 10.90 2.25
N GLN A 639 13.08 10.66 3.39
CA GLN A 639 11.90 11.38 3.80
C GLN A 639 11.82 11.49 5.32
N VAL A 640 11.32 12.62 5.82
CA VAL A 640 11.01 12.82 7.24
C VAL A 640 9.59 13.39 7.40
N ALA A 641 8.88 12.92 8.43
CA ALA A 641 7.59 13.44 8.82
C ALA A 641 7.50 13.68 10.33
N PHE A 642 6.98 14.85 10.71
CA PHE A 642 6.71 15.21 12.10
C PHE A 642 5.29 14.81 12.47
N SER A 643 5.14 14.11 13.58
CA SER A 643 3.93 13.32 13.87
C SER A 643 3.34 13.72 15.23
N PRO A 644 2.61 14.85 15.30
CA PRO A 644 1.78 15.20 16.45
C PRO A 644 0.61 14.23 16.65
N GLU A 645 0.10 14.23 17.87
CA GLU A 645 -1.09 13.51 18.30
C GLU A 645 -2.22 14.50 18.58
N PHE A 646 -3.46 14.10 18.29
CA PHE A 646 -4.64 14.95 18.44
C PHE A 646 -5.80 14.21 19.11
N THR A 647 -6.64 14.97 19.82
CA THR A 647 -7.94 14.55 20.33
C THR A 647 -9.01 15.36 19.62
N VAL A 648 -9.99 14.69 19.02
CA VAL A 648 -11.13 15.32 18.35
C VAL A 648 -12.37 15.10 19.19
N CYS A 649 -13.09 16.19 19.49
CA CYS A 649 -14.34 16.14 20.25
C CYS A 649 -15.54 16.32 19.33
N ASP A 650 -16.44 15.34 19.32
CA ASP A 650 -17.66 15.37 18.51
C ASP A 650 -18.73 16.26 19.16
N ALA A 651 -18.74 16.39 20.49
CA ALA A 651 -19.67 17.26 21.21
C ALA A 651 -19.49 18.77 20.92
N CYS A 652 -18.25 19.27 20.87
CA CYS A 652 -17.98 20.69 20.62
C CYS A 652 -17.36 20.98 19.23
N SER A 653 -17.14 19.94 18.42
CA SER A 653 -16.58 20.05 17.08
C SER A 653 -15.24 20.80 17.03
N ARG A 654 -14.32 20.43 17.93
CA ARG A 654 -12.97 21.01 18.05
C ARG A 654 -11.92 19.93 18.20
N THR A 655 -10.74 20.24 17.67
CA THR A 655 -9.53 19.42 17.80
C THR A 655 -8.56 20.07 18.78
N SER A 656 -8.02 19.27 19.70
CA SER A 656 -6.96 19.66 20.62
C SER A 656 -5.73 18.78 20.42
N ARG A 657 -4.58 19.26 20.87
CA ARG A 657 -3.31 18.53 20.81
C ARG A 657 -3.22 17.48 21.93
N GLY A 658 -2.47 16.42 21.68
CA GLY A 658 -2.32 15.28 22.59
C GLY A 658 -3.47 14.26 22.49
N LEU A 659 -3.25 13.07 23.05
CA LEU A 659 -4.29 12.05 23.24
C LEU A 659 -4.86 12.18 24.65
N SER A 660 -6.17 12.44 24.76
CA SER A 660 -6.89 12.58 26.01
C SER A 660 -8.20 11.78 25.95
N GLU A 661 -8.63 11.26 27.10
CA GLU A 661 -9.93 10.58 27.26
C GLU A 661 -11.09 11.57 27.41
N THR A 662 -10.79 12.85 27.70
CA THR A 662 -11.79 13.93 27.79
C THR A 662 -11.36 15.15 26.97
N CYS A 663 -12.34 15.90 26.47
CA CYS A 663 -12.10 17.12 25.72
C CYS A 663 -11.54 18.21 26.63
N PRO A 664 -10.34 18.75 26.36
CA PRO A 664 -9.75 19.81 27.20
C PRO A 664 -10.47 21.16 27.08
N ILE A 665 -11.41 21.30 26.13
CA ILE A 665 -12.17 22.54 25.89
C ILE A 665 -13.53 22.51 26.59
N CYS A 666 -14.28 21.40 26.48
CA CYS A 666 -15.66 21.32 27.00
C CYS A 666 -15.89 20.24 28.07
N GLY A 667 -14.88 19.40 28.36
CA GLY A 667 -14.98 18.33 29.36
C GLY A 667 -15.73 17.07 28.92
N SER A 668 -16.24 17.01 27.68
CA SER A 668 -16.94 15.82 27.16
C SER A 668 -16.03 14.59 27.04
N GLU A 669 -16.58 13.40 27.30
CA GLU A 669 -15.95 12.09 27.01
C GLU A 669 -16.19 11.63 25.57
N ASP A 670 -17.04 12.34 24.81
CA ASP A 670 -17.31 12.06 23.39
C ASP A 670 -16.15 12.58 22.51
N VAL A 671 -15.03 11.86 22.62
CA VAL A 671 -13.77 12.17 21.95
C VAL A 671 -13.15 10.92 21.32
N TYR A 672 -12.31 11.15 20.30
CA TYR A 672 -11.44 10.11 19.77
C TYR A 672 -10.06 10.66 19.42
N GLY A 673 -9.05 9.80 19.59
CA GLY A 673 -7.67 10.11 19.25
C GLY A 673 -7.38 9.96 17.75
N ILE A 674 -6.56 10.85 17.21
CA ILE A 674 -5.99 10.77 15.86
C ILE A 674 -4.48 10.94 15.94
N THR A 675 -3.76 10.03 15.30
CA THR A 675 -2.32 10.15 15.12
C THR A 675 -1.88 9.35 13.91
N ARG A 676 -0.60 9.48 13.53
CA ARG A 676 -0.02 8.76 12.41
C ARG A 676 0.20 7.31 12.79
N ILE A 677 -0.44 6.37 12.08
CA ILE A 677 -0.30 4.94 12.34
C ILE A 677 1.01 4.39 11.78
N VAL A 678 1.24 4.62 10.50
CA VAL A 678 2.47 4.27 9.78
C VAL A 678 2.86 5.46 8.93
N GLY A 679 2.21 5.65 7.78
CA GLY A 679 2.51 6.72 6.83
C GLY A 679 1.42 7.75 6.65
N TYR A 680 0.32 7.68 7.40
CA TYR A 680 -0.84 8.59 7.31
C TYR A 680 -1.55 8.67 8.66
N TYR A 681 -2.40 9.67 8.83
CA TYR A 681 -3.22 9.86 10.03
C TYR A 681 -4.45 8.96 10.02
N SER A 682 -4.78 8.33 11.15
CA SER A 682 -6.01 7.58 11.30
C SER A 682 -6.53 7.61 12.74
N LYS A 683 -7.79 7.20 12.93
CA LYS A 683 -8.43 7.17 14.25
C LYS A 683 -7.85 6.02 15.07
N VAL A 684 -7.32 6.30 16.26
CA VAL A 684 -6.67 5.30 17.12
C VAL A 684 -7.60 4.13 17.46
N SER A 685 -8.89 4.38 17.62
CA SER A 685 -9.91 3.34 17.90
C SER A 685 -10.04 2.27 16.82
N THR A 686 -9.62 2.57 15.58
CA THR A 686 -9.66 1.65 14.44
C THR A 686 -8.42 0.76 14.33
N TRP A 687 -7.41 0.96 15.18
CA TRP A 687 -6.13 0.27 15.05
C TRP A 687 -6.18 -1.17 15.56
N ASN A 688 -5.35 -2.03 14.97
CA ASN A 688 -5.12 -3.38 15.47
C ASN A 688 -4.29 -3.36 16.79
N LYS A 689 -4.31 -4.49 17.51
CA LYS A 689 -3.66 -4.58 18.83
C LYS A 689 -2.16 -4.34 18.80
N GLY A 690 -1.45 -4.80 17.76
CA GLY A 690 -0.01 -4.57 17.64
C GLY A 690 0.32 -3.08 17.52
N LYS A 691 -0.45 -2.33 16.73
CA LYS A 691 -0.29 -0.87 16.62
C LYS A 691 -0.68 -0.11 17.89
N MET A 692 -1.64 -0.62 18.67
CA MET A 692 -1.90 -0.09 20.02
C MET A 692 -0.71 -0.31 20.96
N GLY A 693 -0.06 -1.48 20.88
CA GLY A 693 1.19 -1.75 21.61
C GLY A 693 2.33 -0.82 21.19
N GLU A 694 2.50 -0.61 19.89
CA GLU A 694 3.48 0.33 19.33
C GLU A 694 3.24 1.76 19.84
N LEU A 695 1.99 2.25 19.78
CA LEU A 695 1.62 3.60 20.22
C LEU A 695 2.01 3.87 21.68
N LYS A 696 1.79 2.89 22.56
CA LYS A 696 2.16 3.00 23.98
C LYS A 696 3.67 3.13 24.17
N GLN A 697 4.46 2.48 23.31
CA GLN A 697 5.91 2.45 23.39
C GLN A 697 6.62 3.59 22.67
N ARG A 698 5.95 4.36 21.81
CA ARG A 698 6.57 5.50 21.09
C ARG A 698 7.21 6.50 22.05
N LYS A 699 8.50 6.78 21.87
CA LYS A 699 9.15 7.93 22.49
C LYS A 699 8.68 9.22 21.81
N ARG A 700 8.11 10.15 22.57
CA ARG A 700 7.71 11.48 22.08
C ARG A 700 8.83 12.49 22.28
N THR A 701 9.04 13.37 21.29
CA THR A 701 10.15 14.31 21.21
C THR A 701 9.63 15.75 21.16
N PRO A 702 10.03 16.64 22.10
CA PRO A 702 9.54 18.01 22.15
C PRO A 702 10.20 18.98 21.16
N LEU A 703 11.35 18.62 20.58
CA LEU A 703 12.16 19.48 19.69
C LEU A 703 12.47 20.87 20.29
N THR A 704 12.64 20.95 21.61
CA THR A 704 13.08 22.17 22.30
C THR A 704 14.58 22.34 22.08
N GLY A 705 14.99 23.46 21.48
CA GLY A 705 16.35 23.71 20.98
C GLY A 705 17.43 23.82 22.07
N GLY A 706 17.85 22.69 22.65
CA GLY A 706 18.87 22.63 23.71
C GLY A 706 19.66 21.33 23.77
N GLY A 707 19.86 20.63 22.64
CA GLY A 707 20.77 19.49 22.55
C GLY A 707 22.14 19.91 22.01
N LYS A 708 23.23 19.43 22.63
CA LYS A 708 24.64 19.77 22.33
C LYS A 708 24.95 19.77 20.83
N ASP A 709 25.61 20.83 20.37
CA ASP A 709 26.03 21.10 18.98
C ASP A 709 27.23 20.22 18.54
N ASP A 710 27.47 19.08 19.20
CA ASP A 710 28.68 18.26 19.04
C ASP A 710 28.46 17.01 18.16
N SER A 711 27.31 16.86 17.48
CA SER A 711 27.06 15.68 16.63
C SER A 711 27.71 15.85 15.25
N GLU A 712 28.76 15.08 14.97
CA GLU A 712 29.40 15.03 13.66
C GLU A 712 28.45 14.49 12.57
N GLY A 713 28.37 15.17 11.42
CA GLY A 713 27.52 14.80 10.28
C GLY A 713 27.96 13.51 9.59
N VAL A 714 27.02 12.79 8.97
CA VAL A 714 27.17 11.40 8.49
C VAL A 714 27.19 11.29 6.94
N ARG A 715 27.15 12.41 6.22
CA ARG A 715 27.19 12.42 4.74
C ARG A 715 28.51 11.83 4.21
N GLU A 716 28.45 11.22 3.02
CA GLU A 716 29.43 10.32 2.36
C GLU A 716 30.93 10.70 2.35
N GLY A 717 31.34 11.85 2.90
CA GLY A 717 32.74 12.16 3.16
C GLY A 717 33.39 11.44 4.36
N ARG A 718 32.63 10.69 5.19
CA ARG A 718 33.17 10.00 6.40
C ARG A 718 32.86 8.50 6.50
N LEU A 719 32.12 7.92 5.55
CA LEU A 719 31.86 6.46 5.54
C LEU A 719 33.14 5.62 5.40
N SER A 720 34.22 6.20 4.88
CA SER A 720 35.55 5.58 4.83
C SER A 720 36.16 5.30 6.21
N GLU A 721 35.69 5.97 7.27
CA GLU A 721 36.16 5.75 8.65
C GLU A 721 35.41 4.61 9.35
N LEU A 722 34.21 4.24 8.85
CA LEU A 722 33.44 3.09 9.33
C LEU A 722 33.76 1.79 8.56
N SER A 723 34.51 1.88 7.45
CA SER A 723 34.95 0.74 6.62
C SER A 723 36.32 0.16 6.99
N GLY A 724 36.91 0.53 8.13
CA GLY A 724 38.14 -0.07 8.63
C GLY A 724 37.87 -1.26 9.55
N GLY A 725 37.98 -2.48 9.03
CA GLY A 725 37.99 -3.73 9.82
C GLY A 725 37.33 -4.90 9.12
#